data_AF-A0A959JI14-F1
#
_entry.id   AF-A0A959JI14-F1
#
_cell.length_a   1.000
_cell.length_b   1.000
_cell.length_c   1.000
_cell.angle_alpha   90.00
_cell.angle_beta   90.00
_cell.angle_gamma   90.00
#
_symmetry.space_group_name_H-M   'P 1'
#
loop_
_entity.id
_entity.type
_entity.pdbx_description
1 polymer ?
#
loop_
_entity_poly.entity_id
_entity_poly.type
_entity_poly.pdbx_seq_one_letter_code
_entity_poly.pdbx_strand_id
1 'polypeptide(L)'
;SCLNAETAAANVKEADNCNAYGDPKVEILQTKWESFDCNADSPLSGYVARVIRATDVWGNFVECHDTIFIIREFIDALACPDDVEVECTTTVIRDNKEVELLWNAGKDGDTYLDDQGYAHPWPTDASGYFPAPHLVSVVTGQPDAYFLPGRSDSGPVFDKQGKCQILFDYEDHVLPTCGKSYKIRRTWHIYDWCRGTEATCTQWLKIKDTESPVIDLKYLGSSNRYELLSNDEIIASEKSIGINLLGPVGLYSIGNGHFLVTDLNDDAVYEIDQAGNILRLLFTVPSELNTVGITSDGNMLIYLGNSQSGPTSSVVVYDMNGNLQYSFNVSDRTVFPEGIAYNSKDHLLYLVDGTGVNRVLVYTMQGNFVTEYPIEGFSPDGMVYDNAFNGFWIYDSGTQGLRLYSSDFSQILSSTTVTFGGEGLALYGERVYLVQSSTRSLFSYQVRSEINKLAEPLKATVGPHDCKAGIEVPDPRAYISKDCDTEFRVYYEVAYSDPSHPGKEMLETSEIAAGASGHLYLPKGKYTLIYHIADQCWNERIILKDIIVYDDTPPVPVCDEITQVSLDPKECWARVYAKDLDDGSHDNCCQQLHFAVANMDSVTYWRNYWHDYFIGCIGENKYYSGKDGYETFIEEWINTFVFDDYIDVTECGSEQLVLRVYEACDLPVYDPHAFFGGEHKWYWYNHSRVFQTFYLWKLDEFIHYGDPRYQIICDGDFLRYDFPVIGMPIVYDHADNNPSLTESGYSGCGVAGLPNGSIWEFELPELRNVHAPVPWGLCSWQIYTEEGVEDWKSRVFEPYRTEAEITKRLNLTTPYYTPVRYSDCMIEVLKDDKIPPVVIAPEDITVYCDGVPYWWELTKPYAGGTKTATVKGHGASFTHDVCEGEDALATYCADPYIYPTGWNTSGAPVEATTVCCVEIPWDGGDYGYYGGSVCGESTYAGGVNCDEYSYWYKDHNWQPIYCRLWLMLDKYDNPDGG
;
A
#
# COMPACT_ATOMS: atom_id res chain seq x y z
N SER A 1 -43.49 42.09 -38.10
CA SER A 1 -42.90 43.08 -37.18
C SER A 1 -41.84 43.90 -37.90
N CYS A 2 -41.65 45.17 -37.52
CA CYS A 2 -40.56 46.02 -38.00
C CYS A 2 -39.16 45.55 -37.58
N LEU A 3 -39.06 44.75 -36.52
CA LEU A 3 -37.79 44.20 -36.01
C LEU A 3 -37.33 42.98 -36.83
N ASN A 4 -38.25 42.34 -37.57
CA ASN A 4 -37.99 41.19 -38.46
C ASN A 4 -38.21 41.50 -39.95
N ALA A 5 -38.38 42.77 -40.31
CA ALA A 5 -38.77 43.18 -41.66
C ALA A 5 -37.72 42.78 -42.72
N GLU A 6 -36.43 42.79 -42.36
CA GLU A 6 -35.32 42.41 -43.24
C GLU A 6 -35.33 40.90 -43.53
N THR A 7 -35.47 40.06 -42.49
CA THR A 7 -35.58 38.60 -42.62
C THR A 7 -36.82 38.20 -43.40
N ALA A 8 -37.97 38.85 -43.13
CA ALA A 8 -39.20 38.62 -43.86
C ALA A 8 -39.10 39.04 -45.35
N ALA A 9 -38.37 40.13 -45.64
CA ALA A 9 -38.12 40.57 -47.01
C ALA A 9 -37.27 39.60 -47.83
N ALA A 10 -36.38 38.84 -47.17
CA ALA A 10 -35.57 37.80 -47.79
C ALA A 10 -36.33 36.47 -48.02
N ASN A 11 -37.34 36.17 -47.21
CA ASN A 11 -38.11 34.93 -47.32
C ASN A 11 -39.06 34.95 -48.53
N VAL A 12 -38.82 34.04 -49.48
CA VAL A 12 -39.69 33.77 -50.63
C VAL A 12 -40.14 32.32 -50.54
N LYS A 13 -41.40 32.05 -50.88
CA LYS A 13 -41.88 30.67 -51.06
C LYS A 13 -41.98 30.36 -52.55
N GLU A 14 -41.34 29.29 -52.96
CA GLU A 14 -41.36 28.75 -54.31
C GLU A 14 -42.09 27.41 -54.36
N ALA A 15 -42.70 27.13 -55.51
CA ALA A 15 -43.26 25.83 -55.82
C ALA A 15 -43.13 25.62 -57.32
N ASP A 16 -42.48 24.53 -57.72
CA ASP A 16 -42.39 24.09 -59.11
C ASP A 16 -43.12 22.74 -59.24
N ASN A 17 -43.84 22.52 -60.33
CA ASN A 17 -44.52 21.25 -60.60
C ASN A 17 -43.55 20.17 -61.11
N CYS A 18 -42.24 20.48 -61.21
CA CYS A 18 -41.17 19.58 -61.62
C CYS A 18 -40.07 19.34 -60.57
N ASN A 19 -40.35 19.49 -59.26
CA ASN A 19 -39.39 19.35 -58.13
C ASN A 19 -38.50 18.09 -58.12
N ALA A 20 -38.82 17.03 -58.86
CA ALA A 20 -37.96 15.85 -59.01
C ALA A 20 -36.62 16.11 -59.73
N TYR A 21 -36.45 17.28 -60.37
CA TYR A 21 -35.27 17.63 -61.16
C TYR A 21 -34.44 18.79 -60.59
N GLY A 22 -34.78 19.28 -59.39
CA GLY A 22 -34.10 20.37 -58.68
C GLY A 22 -35.02 21.56 -58.45
N ASP A 23 -34.81 22.27 -57.33
CA ASP A 23 -35.59 23.45 -56.96
C ASP A 23 -35.24 24.66 -57.85
N PRO A 24 -36.22 25.54 -58.17
CA PRO A 24 -35.96 26.72 -58.98
C PRO A 24 -35.05 27.72 -58.25
N LYS A 25 -34.15 28.36 -59.00
CA LYS A 25 -33.30 29.44 -58.49
C LYS A 25 -34.15 30.71 -58.29
N VAL A 26 -34.26 31.16 -57.05
CA VAL A 26 -34.99 32.39 -56.69
C VAL A 26 -34.04 33.57 -56.51
N GLU A 27 -34.35 34.70 -57.13
CA GLU A 27 -33.56 35.94 -57.08
C GLU A 27 -34.47 37.14 -56.83
N ILE A 28 -34.12 38.00 -55.87
CA ILE A 28 -34.81 39.27 -55.64
C ILE A 28 -34.15 40.32 -56.54
N LEU A 29 -34.83 40.72 -57.62
CA LEU A 29 -34.30 41.63 -58.63
C LEU A 29 -34.31 43.10 -58.18
N GLN A 30 -35.30 43.47 -57.37
CA GLN A 30 -35.43 44.84 -56.86
C GLN A 30 -36.13 44.84 -55.51
N THR A 31 -35.64 45.68 -54.59
CA THR A 31 -36.30 46.02 -53.33
C THR A 31 -36.44 47.53 -53.22
N LYS A 32 -37.63 47.99 -52.80
CA LYS A 32 -37.89 49.39 -52.44
C LYS A 32 -38.42 49.43 -51.02
N TRP A 33 -37.69 50.12 -50.15
CA TRP A 33 -38.08 50.40 -48.78
C TRP A 33 -38.74 51.78 -48.72
N GLU A 34 -39.91 51.86 -48.09
CA GLU A 34 -40.58 53.13 -47.82
C GLU A 34 -40.96 53.20 -46.34
N SER A 35 -40.38 54.17 -45.63
CA SER A 35 -40.69 54.48 -44.23
C SER A 35 -41.93 55.38 -44.16
N PHE A 36 -42.80 55.12 -43.20
CA PHE A 36 -43.90 56.03 -42.84
C PHE A 36 -43.55 56.96 -41.66
N ASP A 37 -42.33 56.86 -41.13
CA ASP A 37 -41.84 57.61 -39.97
C ASP A 37 -42.82 57.56 -38.78
N CYS A 38 -42.81 58.56 -37.91
CA CYS A 38 -43.65 58.64 -36.72
C CYS A 38 -45.06 59.16 -37.01
N ASN A 39 -45.73 58.65 -38.05
CA ASN A 39 -47.11 59.02 -38.32
C ASN A 39 -48.04 58.42 -37.24
N ALA A 40 -48.74 59.28 -36.49
CA ALA A 40 -49.59 58.89 -35.36
C ALA A 40 -50.84 58.10 -35.79
N ASP A 41 -51.25 58.20 -37.05
CA ASP A 41 -52.50 57.60 -37.55
C ASP A 41 -52.31 56.24 -38.25
N SER A 42 -51.07 55.73 -38.34
CA SER A 42 -50.76 54.47 -39.04
C SER A 42 -50.31 53.38 -38.06
N PRO A 43 -50.92 52.18 -38.07
CA PRO A 43 -50.41 51.01 -37.34
C PRO A 43 -49.16 50.39 -38.01
N LEU A 44 -48.70 50.96 -39.13
CA LEU A 44 -47.57 50.49 -39.92
C LEU A 44 -46.41 51.48 -39.83
N SER A 45 -45.19 50.97 -39.68
CA SER A 45 -43.93 51.74 -39.76
C SER A 45 -43.47 51.96 -41.19
N GLY A 46 -43.99 51.22 -42.16
CA GLY A 46 -43.59 51.30 -43.57
C GLY A 46 -43.97 50.07 -44.38
N TYR A 47 -43.37 49.92 -45.56
CA TYR A 47 -43.50 48.72 -46.37
C TYR A 47 -42.25 48.42 -47.21
N VAL A 48 -42.10 47.17 -47.62
CA VAL A 48 -41.08 46.69 -48.57
C VAL A 48 -41.77 46.19 -49.82
N ALA A 49 -41.59 46.88 -50.95
CA ALA A 49 -42.01 46.38 -52.24
C ALA A 49 -40.84 45.64 -52.91
N ARG A 50 -41.09 44.42 -53.41
CA ARG A 50 -40.07 43.57 -54.02
C ARG A 50 -40.51 43.02 -55.37
N VAL A 51 -39.54 42.87 -56.27
CA VAL A 51 -39.66 42.13 -57.53
C VAL A 51 -38.79 40.89 -57.42
N ILE A 52 -39.42 39.72 -57.52
CA ILE A 52 -38.77 38.42 -57.34
C ILE A 52 -38.85 37.65 -58.66
N ARG A 53 -37.76 36.99 -59.05
CA ARG A 53 -37.71 36.06 -60.18
C ARG A 53 -37.42 34.65 -59.68
N ALA A 54 -38.21 33.69 -60.12
CA ALA A 54 -37.89 32.27 -59.97
C ALA A 54 -37.52 31.71 -61.35
N THR A 55 -36.38 31.02 -61.45
CA THR A 55 -35.84 30.44 -62.69
C THR A 55 -35.69 28.94 -62.52
N ASP A 56 -36.34 28.14 -63.36
CA ASP A 56 -36.22 26.67 -63.32
C ASP A 56 -34.82 26.19 -63.76
N VAL A 57 -34.53 24.90 -63.58
CA VAL A 57 -33.25 24.28 -63.97
C VAL A 57 -32.99 24.29 -65.49
N TRP A 58 -34.01 24.61 -66.30
CA TRP A 58 -33.94 24.74 -67.76
C TRP A 58 -33.84 26.19 -68.24
N GLY A 59 -33.83 27.16 -67.32
CA GLY A 59 -33.67 28.58 -67.60
C GLY A 59 -34.98 29.32 -67.94
N ASN A 60 -36.15 28.70 -67.81
CA ASN A 60 -37.41 29.43 -67.89
C ASN A 60 -37.64 30.20 -66.58
N PHE A 61 -38.27 31.37 -66.65
CA PHE A 61 -38.48 32.18 -65.46
C PHE A 61 -39.86 32.82 -65.38
N VAL A 62 -40.28 33.12 -64.14
CA VAL A 62 -41.44 33.97 -63.82
C VAL A 62 -41.02 35.07 -62.86
N GLU A 63 -41.63 36.24 -62.99
CA GLU A 63 -41.46 37.35 -62.06
C GLU A 63 -42.74 37.64 -61.31
N CYS A 64 -42.62 37.91 -60.00
CA CYS A 64 -43.73 38.34 -59.17
C CYS A 64 -43.39 39.60 -58.39
N HIS A 65 -44.42 40.38 -58.10
CA HIS A 65 -44.33 41.59 -57.31
C HIS A 65 -45.08 41.35 -56.01
N ASP A 66 -44.44 41.64 -54.89
CA ASP A 66 -45.04 41.49 -53.55
C ASP A 66 -44.71 42.73 -52.71
N THR A 67 -45.59 43.03 -51.75
CA THR A 67 -45.42 44.12 -50.80
C THR A 67 -45.61 43.61 -49.39
N ILE A 68 -44.56 43.73 -48.57
CA ILE A 68 -44.58 43.38 -47.15
C ILE A 68 -44.87 44.65 -46.36
N PHE A 69 -46.01 44.69 -45.68
CA PHE A 69 -46.32 45.78 -44.75
C PHE A 69 -45.66 45.54 -43.41
N ILE A 70 -45.04 46.60 -42.88
CA ILE A 70 -44.27 46.55 -41.66
C ILE A 70 -45.12 47.10 -40.51
N ILE A 71 -45.55 46.23 -39.60
CA ILE A 71 -46.30 46.61 -38.39
C ILE A 71 -45.38 47.35 -37.42
N ARG A 72 -45.91 48.41 -36.82
CA ARG A 72 -45.24 49.21 -35.81
C ARG A 72 -45.31 48.57 -34.43
N GLU A 73 -44.17 48.51 -33.75
CA GLU A 73 -44.05 48.03 -32.38
C GLU A 73 -43.99 49.20 -31.41
N PHE A 74 -44.38 48.98 -30.15
CA PHE A 74 -44.37 49.97 -29.09
C PHE A 74 -43.79 49.38 -27.80
N ILE A 75 -43.19 50.23 -26.97
CA ILE A 75 -42.56 49.81 -25.71
C ILE A 75 -43.56 49.34 -24.63
N ASP A 76 -44.87 49.45 -24.87
CA ASP A 76 -45.90 48.92 -23.96
C ASP A 76 -45.86 47.39 -23.84
N ALA A 77 -45.28 46.71 -24.83
CA ALA A 77 -45.08 45.26 -24.86
C ALA A 77 -43.64 44.85 -24.45
N LEU A 78 -42.94 45.72 -23.73
CA LEU A 78 -41.59 45.46 -23.24
C LEU A 78 -41.59 44.37 -22.16
N ALA A 79 -40.85 43.30 -22.40
CA ALA A 79 -40.46 42.33 -21.40
C ALA A 79 -39.03 42.62 -20.94
N CYS A 80 -38.88 42.90 -19.64
CA CYS A 80 -37.57 43.01 -19.02
C CYS A 80 -36.95 41.61 -18.87
N PRO A 81 -35.62 41.49 -18.98
CA PRO A 81 -34.94 40.22 -18.82
C PRO A 81 -34.90 39.82 -17.35
N ASP A 82 -34.82 38.52 -17.11
CA ASP A 82 -34.61 37.97 -15.77
C ASP A 82 -33.16 38.18 -15.30
N ASP A 83 -32.99 38.15 -13.97
CA ASP A 83 -31.68 38.12 -13.34
C ASP A 83 -30.96 36.81 -13.68
N VAL A 84 -29.64 36.88 -13.84
CA VAL A 84 -28.79 35.73 -14.18
C VAL A 84 -27.78 35.48 -13.07
N GLU A 85 -27.57 34.21 -12.75
CA GLU A 85 -26.54 33.75 -11.83
C GLU A 85 -25.70 32.68 -12.54
N VAL A 86 -24.38 32.83 -12.49
CA VAL A 86 -23.42 31.97 -13.21
C VAL A 86 -22.20 31.74 -12.32
N GLU A 87 -21.73 30.49 -12.27
CA GLU A 87 -20.43 30.15 -11.69
C GLU A 87 -19.32 30.58 -12.63
N CYS A 88 -18.25 31.18 -12.10
CA CYS A 88 -17.17 31.71 -12.93
C CYS A 88 -16.34 30.65 -13.66
N THR A 89 -16.46 29.38 -13.26
CA THR A 89 -15.88 28.21 -13.91
C THR A 89 -16.79 27.56 -14.96
N THR A 90 -17.99 28.09 -15.20
CA THR A 90 -18.99 27.53 -16.14
C THR A 90 -18.39 27.35 -17.54
N THR A 91 -18.44 26.12 -18.08
CA THR A 91 -18.00 25.81 -19.45
C THR A 91 -19.18 25.55 -20.37
N VAL A 92 -19.01 25.90 -21.65
CA VAL A 92 -20.00 25.70 -22.71
C VAL A 92 -19.32 25.17 -23.97
N ILE A 93 -20.08 24.48 -24.82
CA ILE A 93 -19.57 24.00 -26.10
C ILE A 93 -19.76 25.07 -27.18
N ARG A 94 -18.68 25.45 -27.87
CA ARG A 94 -18.65 26.33 -29.05
C ARG A 94 -17.78 25.69 -30.12
N ASP A 95 -18.29 25.56 -31.34
CA ASP A 95 -17.55 24.95 -32.47
C ASP A 95 -16.92 23.57 -32.14
N ASN A 96 -17.65 22.71 -31.42
CA ASN A 96 -17.20 21.40 -30.92
C ASN A 96 -15.99 21.46 -29.97
N LYS A 97 -15.76 22.60 -29.30
CA LYS A 97 -14.76 22.76 -28.25
C LYS A 97 -15.42 23.26 -26.97
N GLU A 98 -14.91 22.77 -25.85
CA GLU A 98 -15.27 23.31 -24.54
C GLU A 98 -14.52 24.62 -24.30
N VAL A 99 -15.25 25.67 -23.95
CA VAL A 99 -14.73 27.00 -23.63
C VAL A 99 -15.36 27.51 -22.34
N GLU A 100 -14.63 28.30 -21.56
CA GLU A 100 -15.18 28.94 -20.36
C GLU A 100 -16.10 30.10 -20.76
N LEU A 101 -17.35 30.06 -20.30
CA LEU A 101 -18.41 30.98 -20.71
C LEU A 101 -18.03 32.44 -20.44
N LEU A 102 -17.44 32.74 -19.28
CA LEU A 102 -17.08 34.12 -18.93
C LEU A 102 -15.80 34.61 -19.60
N TRP A 103 -14.85 33.71 -19.85
CA TRP A 103 -13.50 34.07 -20.30
C TRP A 103 -13.31 33.91 -21.81
N ASN A 104 -14.32 33.38 -22.51
CA ASN A 104 -14.44 33.47 -23.96
C ASN A 104 -14.79 34.91 -24.37
N ALA A 105 -13.83 35.82 -24.25
CA ALA A 105 -14.02 37.25 -24.45
C ALA A 105 -13.70 37.71 -25.89
N GLY A 106 -14.36 38.78 -26.31
CA GLY A 106 -14.13 39.46 -27.60
C GLY A 106 -15.41 39.61 -28.41
N LYS A 107 -15.31 40.21 -29.60
CA LYS A 107 -16.48 40.45 -30.46
C LYS A 107 -17.25 39.18 -30.85
N ASP A 108 -16.53 38.06 -30.99
CA ASP A 108 -17.06 36.74 -31.39
C ASP A 108 -17.26 35.82 -30.17
N GLY A 109 -16.95 36.30 -28.98
CA GLY A 109 -17.07 35.57 -27.71
C GLY A 109 -18.43 35.70 -27.06
N ASP A 110 -18.54 35.21 -25.82
CA ASP A 110 -19.72 35.29 -24.97
C ASP A 110 -19.69 36.53 -24.05
N THR A 111 -18.50 37.11 -23.82
CA THR A 111 -18.30 38.34 -23.02
C THR A 111 -17.36 39.35 -23.68
N TYR A 112 -17.21 40.53 -23.08
CA TYR A 112 -16.09 41.44 -23.32
C TYR A 112 -15.48 41.88 -21.98
N LEU A 113 -14.20 42.27 -21.98
CA LEU A 113 -13.52 42.70 -20.75
C LEU A 113 -13.50 44.23 -20.65
N ASP A 114 -13.70 44.76 -19.45
CA ASP A 114 -13.44 46.17 -19.15
C ASP A 114 -11.96 46.44 -18.85
N ASP A 115 -11.60 47.71 -18.61
CA ASP A 115 -10.23 48.14 -18.28
C ASP A 115 -9.69 47.53 -16.96
N GLN A 116 -10.58 47.03 -16.11
CA GLN A 116 -10.25 46.39 -14.82
C GLN A 116 -10.19 44.86 -14.93
N GLY A 117 -10.53 44.29 -16.09
CA GLY A 117 -10.54 42.86 -16.37
C GLY A 117 -11.82 42.13 -15.96
N TYR A 118 -12.91 42.84 -15.62
CA TYR A 118 -14.21 42.23 -15.38
C TYR A 118 -14.88 41.84 -16.69
N ALA A 119 -15.47 40.64 -16.74
CA ALA A 119 -16.17 40.15 -17.91
C ALA A 119 -17.62 40.62 -17.91
N HIS A 120 -17.99 41.32 -18.97
CA HIS A 120 -19.35 41.80 -19.21
C HIS A 120 -20.05 40.86 -20.20
N PRO A 121 -21.12 40.16 -19.79
CA PRO A 121 -21.81 39.24 -20.67
C PRO A 121 -22.49 39.94 -21.84
N TRP A 122 -22.31 39.41 -23.05
CA TRP A 122 -23.03 39.89 -24.22
C TRP A 122 -24.52 39.57 -24.09
N PRO A 123 -25.43 40.54 -24.34
CA PRO A 123 -26.85 40.24 -24.41
C PRO A 123 -27.14 39.22 -25.52
N THR A 124 -28.02 38.26 -25.23
CA THR A 124 -28.46 37.20 -26.15
C THR A 124 -29.98 37.22 -26.35
N ASP A 125 -30.45 36.50 -27.36
CA ASP A 125 -31.87 36.18 -27.49
C ASP A 125 -32.31 35.10 -26.50
N ALA A 126 -33.55 34.61 -26.65
CA ALA A 126 -34.16 33.59 -25.81
C ALA A 126 -33.35 32.28 -25.67
N SER A 127 -32.47 31.99 -26.64
CA SER A 127 -31.73 30.74 -26.70
C SER A 127 -30.36 30.80 -26.04
N GLY A 128 -29.92 31.99 -25.59
CA GLY A 128 -28.63 32.21 -24.97
C GLY A 128 -28.68 32.40 -23.45
N TYR A 129 -27.50 32.39 -22.81
CA TYR A 129 -27.33 32.44 -21.34
C TYR A 129 -27.62 33.80 -20.70
N PHE A 130 -27.66 34.88 -21.48
CA PHE A 130 -27.73 36.26 -20.96
C PHE A 130 -28.84 37.04 -21.69
N PRO A 131 -30.12 36.71 -21.45
CA PRO A 131 -31.23 37.25 -22.22
C PRO A 131 -31.28 38.79 -22.12
N ALA A 132 -31.47 39.43 -23.28
CA ALA A 132 -31.73 40.86 -23.39
C ALA A 132 -33.23 41.16 -23.18
N PRO A 133 -33.59 42.41 -22.82
CA PRO A 133 -34.98 42.84 -22.93
C PRO A 133 -35.46 42.69 -24.37
N HIS A 134 -36.75 42.43 -24.54
CA HIS A 134 -37.36 42.27 -25.86
C HIS A 134 -38.76 42.85 -25.91
N LEU A 135 -39.22 43.15 -27.12
CA LEU A 135 -40.64 43.42 -27.36
C LEU A 135 -41.34 42.12 -27.72
N VAL A 136 -42.39 41.80 -26.97
CA VAL A 136 -43.26 40.68 -27.26
C VAL A 136 -44.04 40.98 -28.53
N SER A 137 -43.93 40.10 -29.53
CA SER A 137 -44.60 40.32 -30.82
C SER A 137 -46.13 40.31 -30.66
N VAL A 138 -46.79 41.38 -31.10
CA VAL A 138 -48.26 41.45 -31.15
C VAL A 138 -48.89 40.55 -32.22
N VAL A 139 -48.07 39.96 -33.11
CA VAL A 139 -48.49 39.06 -34.17
C VAL A 139 -48.18 37.61 -33.80
N THR A 140 -49.22 36.78 -33.69
CA THR A 140 -49.09 35.36 -33.37
C THR A 140 -48.20 34.63 -34.37
N GLY A 141 -47.19 33.91 -33.88
CA GLY A 141 -46.25 33.11 -34.71
C GLY A 141 -45.06 33.88 -35.27
N GLN A 142 -44.84 35.14 -34.87
CA GLN A 142 -43.59 35.87 -35.13
C GLN A 142 -42.68 35.81 -33.90
N PRO A 143 -41.35 35.74 -34.08
CA PRO A 143 -40.41 35.74 -32.96
C PRO A 143 -40.35 37.13 -32.31
N ASP A 144 -40.13 37.13 -31.00
CA ASP A 144 -39.89 38.33 -30.21
C ASP A 144 -38.62 39.04 -30.65
N ALA A 145 -38.56 40.32 -30.34
CA ALA A 145 -37.50 41.17 -30.84
C ALA A 145 -36.60 41.68 -29.73
N TYR A 146 -35.43 41.04 -29.62
CA TYR A 146 -34.44 41.28 -28.60
C TYR A 146 -33.58 42.52 -28.90
N PHE A 147 -33.28 43.31 -27.87
CA PHE A 147 -32.41 44.48 -27.96
C PHE A 147 -30.93 44.07 -27.88
N LEU A 148 -30.39 43.63 -29.01
CA LEU A 148 -29.01 43.15 -29.14
C LEU A 148 -28.10 44.23 -29.73
N PRO A 149 -27.09 44.72 -29.00
CA PRO A 149 -26.13 45.69 -29.55
C PRO A 149 -25.19 45.03 -30.57
N GLY A 150 -24.54 45.83 -31.39
CA GLY A 150 -23.37 45.37 -32.13
C GLY A 150 -22.23 45.01 -31.16
N ARG A 151 -21.44 43.99 -31.51
CA ARG A 151 -20.31 43.54 -30.70
C ARG A 151 -18.99 44.12 -31.20
N SER A 152 -18.13 44.52 -30.28
CA SER A 152 -16.74 44.90 -30.55
C SER A 152 -15.85 44.43 -29.40
N ASP A 153 -14.53 44.39 -29.63
CA ASP A 153 -13.59 43.97 -28.60
C ASP A 153 -13.52 44.95 -27.41
N SER A 154 -14.04 46.16 -27.56
CA SER A 154 -14.08 47.21 -26.52
C SER A 154 -15.47 47.40 -25.91
N GLY A 155 -16.42 46.48 -26.15
CA GLY A 155 -17.78 46.55 -25.61
C GLY A 155 -18.85 46.91 -26.65
N PRO A 156 -20.09 47.19 -26.20
CA PRO A 156 -21.25 47.29 -27.07
C PRO A 156 -21.20 48.49 -28.01
N VAL A 157 -21.61 48.26 -29.26
CA VAL A 157 -21.78 49.29 -30.28
C VAL A 157 -23.27 49.50 -30.51
N PHE A 158 -23.78 50.63 -30.03
CA PHE A 158 -25.19 51.01 -30.22
C PHE A 158 -25.36 51.76 -31.54
N ASP A 159 -26.26 51.28 -32.38
CA ASP A 159 -26.61 51.95 -33.65
C ASP A 159 -27.48 53.18 -33.38
N LYS A 160 -26.99 54.36 -33.79
CA LYS A 160 -27.68 55.64 -33.64
C LYS A 160 -28.87 55.80 -34.59
N GLN A 161 -29.06 54.89 -35.54
CA GLN A 161 -30.17 54.93 -36.50
C GLN A 161 -31.45 54.31 -35.92
N GLY A 162 -31.34 53.39 -34.94
CA GLY A 162 -32.45 52.72 -34.27
C GLY A 162 -33.28 51.81 -35.19
N LYS A 163 -33.57 50.58 -34.76
CA LYS A 163 -34.55 49.73 -35.48
C LYS A 163 -35.96 50.12 -35.02
N CYS A 164 -36.89 50.28 -35.96
CA CYS A 164 -38.28 50.66 -35.66
C CYS A 164 -38.52 52.01 -34.99
N GLN A 165 -37.58 52.96 -35.10
CA GLN A 165 -37.63 54.21 -34.33
C GLN A 165 -37.60 53.97 -32.81
N ILE A 166 -37.05 52.82 -32.41
CA ILE A 166 -36.71 52.48 -31.04
C ILE A 166 -35.19 52.50 -30.94
N LEU A 167 -34.70 53.22 -29.95
CA LEU A 167 -33.29 53.28 -29.58
C LEU A 167 -33.13 52.60 -28.24
N PHE A 168 -31.99 51.97 -28.03
CA PHE A 168 -31.65 51.39 -26.74
C PHE A 168 -30.15 51.52 -26.50
N ASP A 169 -29.81 51.62 -25.22
CA ASP A 169 -28.47 51.43 -24.70
C ASP A 169 -28.54 50.76 -23.32
N TYR A 170 -27.38 50.43 -22.76
CA TYR A 170 -27.30 50.02 -21.37
C TYR A 170 -25.99 50.50 -20.75
N GLU A 171 -26.02 50.64 -19.42
CA GLU A 171 -24.84 50.84 -18.59
C GLU A 171 -24.69 49.70 -17.58
N ASP A 172 -23.45 49.27 -17.38
CA ASP A 172 -23.08 48.24 -16.42
C ASP A 172 -22.38 48.86 -15.22
N HIS A 173 -22.90 48.59 -14.03
CA HIS A 173 -22.22 48.94 -12.78
C HIS A 173 -21.70 47.68 -12.08
N VAL A 174 -20.38 47.52 -12.05
CA VAL A 174 -19.70 46.40 -11.40
C VAL A 174 -19.58 46.64 -9.90
N LEU A 175 -19.96 45.63 -9.12
CA LEU A 175 -19.82 45.55 -7.68
C LEU A 175 -18.93 44.34 -7.34
N PRO A 176 -17.62 44.56 -7.10
CA PRO A 176 -16.71 43.50 -6.69
C PRO A 176 -17.15 42.87 -5.36
N THR A 177 -16.95 41.56 -5.20
CA THR A 177 -17.28 40.87 -3.94
C THR A 177 -16.03 40.26 -3.29
N CYS A 178 -15.66 39.06 -3.68
CA CYS A 178 -14.50 38.30 -3.19
C CYS A 178 -13.77 37.76 -4.41
N GLY A 179 -12.44 37.75 -4.38
CA GLY A 179 -11.66 37.27 -5.52
C GLY A 179 -12.07 37.91 -6.85
N LYS A 180 -12.29 37.06 -7.86
CA LYS A 180 -12.88 37.41 -9.15
C LYS A 180 -14.40 37.25 -9.22
N SER A 181 -15.09 37.04 -8.10
CA SER A 181 -16.55 37.16 -8.03
C SER A 181 -17.00 38.63 -7.98
N TYR A 182 -18.09 38.92 -8.67
CA TYR A 182 -18.68 40.26 -8.74
C TYR A 182 -20.13 40.21 -9.19
N LYS A 183 -20.84 41.31 -9.00
CA LYS A 183 -22.18 41.51 -9.53
C LYS A 183 -22.18 42.66 -10.52
N ILE A 184 -22.88 42.51 -11.62
CA ILE A 184 -23.18 43.61 -12.53
C ILE A 184 -24.64 43.99 -12.31
N ARG A 185 -24.88 45.27 -12.01
CA ARG A 185 -26.19 45.88 -12.16
C ARG A 185 -26.26 46.52 -13.54
N ARG A 186 -26.90 45.84 -14.49
CA ARG A 186 -27.10 46.33 -15.85
C ARG A 186 -28.40 47.13 -15.91
N THR A 187 -28.32 48.39 -16.31
CA THR A 187 -29.49 49.26 -16.49
C THR A 187 -29.68 49.52 -17.97
N TRP A 188 -30.76 48.99 -18.53
CA TRP A 188 -31.17 49.22 -19.91
C TRP A 188 -32.00 50.49 -20.01
N HIS A 189 -31.71 51.33 -21.00
CA HIS A 189 -32.53 52.48 -21.35
C HIS A 189 -33.10 52.28 -22.75
N ILE A 190 -34.43 52.37 -22.88
CA ILE A 190 -35.14 52.09 -24.12
C ILE A 190 -36.04 53.28 -24.43
N TYR A 191 -35.91 53.82 -25.64
CA TYR A 191 -36.55 55.06 -26.07
C TYR A 191 -37.43 54.80 -27.29
N ASP A 192 -38.73 55.08 -27.19
CA ASP A 192 -39.64 55.14 -28.34
C ASP A 192 -39.66 56.58 -28.87
N TRP A 193 -38.90 56.81 -29.94
CA TRP A 193 -38.75 58.14 -30.54
C TRP A 193 -40.09 58.71 -31.02
N CYS A 194 -40.98 57.84 -31.49
CA CYS A 194 -42.21 58.28 -32.10
C CYS A 194 -43.32 58.60 -31.10
N ARG A 195 -43.25 58.07 -29.87
CA ARG A 195 -44.15 58.45 -28.77
C ARG A 195 -43.52 59.43 -27.78
N GLY A 196 -42.19 59.59 -27.81
CA GLY A 196 -41.47 60.39 -26.82
C GLY A 196 -41.53 59.78 -25.42
N THR A 197 -41.60 58.46 -25.33
CA THR A 197 -41.67 57.70 -24.09
C THR A 197 -40.39 56.89 -23.89
N GLU A 198 -40.01 56.68 -22.63
CA GLU A 198 -38.85 55.88 -22.25
C GLU A 198 -39.24 54.81 -21.22
N ALA A 199 -38.49 53.72 -21.22
CA ALA A 199 -38.61 52.65 -20.24
C ALA A 199 -37.21 52.19 -19.80
N THR A 200 -37.12 51.69 -18.57
CA THR A 200 -35.88 51.17 -18.00
C THR A 200 -36.08 49.78 -17.43
N CYS A 201 -35.18 48.86 -17.77
CA CYS A 201 -35.09 47.53 -17.15
C CYS A 201 -33.79 47.43 -16.37
N THR A 202 -33.84 46.95 -15.12
CA THR A 202 -32.65 46.59 -14.37
C THR A 202 -32.51 45.09 -14.35
N GLN A 203 -31.31 44.60 -14.67
CA GLN A 203 -30.95 43.19 -14.64
C GLN A 203 -29.74 43.01 -13.71
N TRP A 204 -29.79 42.03 -12.82
CA TRP A 204 -28.64 41.61 -12.04
C TRP A 204 -27.97 40.41 -12.68
N LEU A 205 -26.68 40.55 -12.97
CA LEU A 205 -25.81 39.44 -13.38
C LEU A 205 -24.89 39.14 -12.20
N LYS A 206 -25.01 37.95 -11.61
CA LYS A 206 -24.24 37.54 -10.44
C LYS A 206 -23.22 36.50 -10.89
N ILE A 207 -21.96 36.91 -10.92
CA ILE A 207 -20.83 36.01 -11.14
C ILE A 207 -20.35 35.60 -9.74
N LYS A 208 -20.51 34.32 -9.42
CA LYS A 208 -20.13 33.78 -8.11
C LYS A 208 -19.07 32.71 -8.29
N ASP A 209 -18.37 32.49 -7.19
CA ASP A 209 -17.44 31.40 -6.97
C ASP A 209 -17.90 30.64 -5.73
N THR A 210 -18.53 29.49 -5.96
CA THR A 210 -18.95 28.59 -4.87
C THR A 210 -18.23 27.25 -4.89
N GLU A 211 -17.29 27.09 -5.81
CA GLU A 211 -16.49 25.88 -5.97
C GLU A 211 -15.13 26.09 -5.32
N SER A 212 -14.51 25.03 -4.81
CA SER A 212 -13.15 25.13 -4.26
C SER A 212 -12.10 24.79 -5.33
N PRO A 213 -10.83 25.19 -5.15
CA PRO A 213 -9.78 25.00 -6.15
C PRO A 213 -9.65 23.57 -6.65
N VAL A 214 -9.63 23.35 -7.95
CA VAL A 214 -9.54 22.01 -8.57
C VAL A 214 -8.08 21.62 -8.77
N ILE A 215 -7.70 20.42 -8.34
CA ILE A 215 -6.32 19.91 -8.45
C ILE A 215 -6.14 19.13 -9.75
N ASP A 216 -5.03 19.37 -10.45
CA ASP A 216 -4.66 18.63 -11.65
C ASP A 216 -4.45 17.15 -11.29
N LEU A 217 -5.20 16.27 -11.97
CA LEU A 217 -5.18 14.83 -11.77
C LEU A 217 -3.77 14.22 -11.87
N LYS A 218 -2.84 14.84 -12.62
CA LYS A 218 -1.47 14.33 -12.75
C LYS A 218 -0.66 14.38 -11.44
N TYR A 219 -1.05 15.23 -10.49
CA TYR A 219 -0.41 15.31 -9.18
C TYR A 219 -1.07 14.41 -8.14
N LEU A 220 -2.23 13.83 -8.46
CA LEU A 220 -2.97 12.96 -7.57
C LEU A 220 -2.50 11.52 -7.71
N GLY A 221 -2.45 10.80 -6.59
CA GLY A 221 -2.20 9.37 -6.57
C GLY A 221 -3.39 8.60 -7.15
N SER A 222 -3.12 7.43 -7.70
CA SER A 222 -4.14 6.46 -8.14
C SER A 222 -5.02 5.90 -7.00
N SER A 223 -4.65 6.18 -5.76
CA SER A 223 -5.35 5.81 -4.53
C SER A 223 -6.19 6.97 -3.98
N ASN A 224 -6.73 7.82 -4.86
CA ASN A 224 -7.73 8.81 -4.44
C ASN A 224 -8.86 8.09 -3.71
N ARG A 225 -8.99 8.37 -2.41
CA ARG A 225 -10.03 7.80 -1.57
C ARG A 225 -11.12 8.84 -1.45
N TYR A 226 -12.35 8.41 -1.69
CA TYR A 226 -13.49 9.11 -1.15
C TYR A 226 -13.64 8.64 0.29
N GLU A 227 -13.71 9.56 1.24
CA GLU A 227 -14.13 9.22 2.60
C GLU A 227 -15.57 9.62 2.80
N LEU A 228 -16.34 8.74 3.45
CA LEU A 228 -17.72 8.99 3.82
C LEU A 228 -17.73 10.04 4.94
N LEU A 229 -18.52 11.08 4.76
CA LEU A 229 -18.72 12.07 5.82
C LEU A 229 -19.45 11.44 7.00
N SER A 230 -19.16 11.92 8.21
CA SER A 230 -19.93 11.55 9.39
C SER A 230 -21.37 12.07 9.27
N ASN A 231 -22.30 11.43 9.98
CA ASN A 231 -23.73 11.79 9.90
C ASN A 231 -23.99 13.27 10.22
N ASP A 232 -23.28 13.84 11.19
CA ASP A 232 -23.43 15.24 11.60
C ASP A 232 -22.98 16.21 10.49
N GLU A 233 -21.93 15.86 9.75
CA GLU A 233 -21.42 16.65 8.62
C GLU A 233 -22.36 16.59 7.41
N ILE A 234 -22.94 15.42 7.11
CA ILE A 234 -23.93 15.28 6.03
C ILE A 234 -25.13 16.19 6.31
N ILE A 235 -25.64 16.20 7.54
CA ILE A 235 -26.76 17.06 7.97
C ILE A 235 -26.38 18.54 7.87
N ALA A 236 -25.16 18.92 8.29
CA ALA A 236 -24.68 20.29 8.19
C ALA A 236 -24.54 20.78 6.74
N SER A 237 -24.37 19.86 5.79
CA SER A 237 -24.18 20.16 4.36
C SER A 237 -25.47 20.27 3.53
N GLU A 238 -26.64 20.04 4.14
CA GLU A 238 -27.95 20.02 3.48
C GLU A 238 -28.24 21.36 2.79
N LYS A 239 -28.58 21.30 1.49
CA LYS A 239 -29.09 22.45 0.73
C LYS A 239 -30.41 22.09 0.06
N SER A 240 -31.37 23.02 0.08
CA SER A 240 -32.68 22.88 -0.57
C SER A 240 -32.88 23.98 -1.60
N ILE A 241 -33.37 23.59 -2.78
CA ILE A 241 -33.58 24.45 -3.94
C ILE A 241 -35.00 24.21 -4.46
N GLY A 242 -35.73 25.27 -4.81
CA GLY A 242 -37.06 25.12 -5.42
C GLY A 242 -36.97 24.75 -6.90
N ILE A 243 -37.80 23.83 -7.36
CA ILE A 243 -37.93 23.44 -8.76
C ILE A 243 -39.31 23.87 -9.26
N ASN A 244 -39.38 24.43 -10.47
CA ASN A 244 -40.66 24.81 -11.08
C ASN A 244 -41.37 23.66 -11.81
N LEU A 245 -41.35 22.47 -11.21
CA LEU A 245 -42.05 21.28 -11.70
C LEU A 245 -43.22 20.96 -10.76
N LEU A 246 -44.35 20.54 -11.31
CA LEU A 246 -45.60 20.41 -10.55
C LEU A 246 -45.73 19.05 -9.86
N GLY A 247 -45.11 18.01 -10.43
CA GLY A 247 -45.05 16.68 -9.84
C GLY A 247 -43.73 15.97 -10.14
N PRO A 248 -42.57 16.52 -9.74
CA PRO A 248 -41.28 15.88 -10.00
C PRO A 248 -41.12 14.63 -9.11
N VAL A 249 -40.75 13.49 -9.71
CA VAL A 249 -40.65 12.20 -9.01
C VAL A 249 -39.32 11.52 -9.27
N GLY A 250 -39.02 11.09 -10.50
CA GLY A 250 -37.76 10.44 -10.84
C GLY A 250 -36.65 11.46 -11.03
N LEU A 251 -35.41 11.10 -10.66
CA LEU A 251 -34.23 11.96 -10.82
C LEU A 251 -33.03 11.12 -11.32
N TYR A 252 -32.33 11.61 -12.33
CA TYR A 252 -31.10 11.00 -12.84
C TYR A 252 -30.09 12.07 -13.25
N SER A 253 -28.81 11.89 -12.94
CA SER A 253 -27.75 12.83 -13.33
C SER A 253 -27.17 12.46 -14.70
N ILE A 254 -27.12 13.43 -15.62
CA ILE A 254 -26.45 13.27 -16.93
C ILE A 254 -25.03 13.87 -16.94
N GLY A 255 -24.53 14.32 -15.79
CA GLY A 255 -23.23 14.98 -15.67
C GLY A 255 -23.29 16.51 -15.80
N ASN A 256 -22.16 17.18 -15.57
CA ASN A 256 -21.99 18.64 -15.60
C ASN A 256 -23.03 19.44 -14.78
N GLY A 257 -23.58 18.86 -13.73
CA GLY A 257 -24.61 19.48 -12.92
C GLY A 257 -26.00 19.54 -13.58
N HIS A 258 -26.23 18.71 -14.59
CA HIS A 258 -27.54 18.58 -15.23
C HIS A 258 -28.22 17.28 -14.79
N PHE A 259 -29.54 17.34 -14.64
CA PHE A 259 -30.37 16.22 -14.22
C PHE A 259 -31.57 16.05 -15.15
N LEU A 260 -31.95 14.81 -15.39
CA LEU A 260 -33.24 14.45 -15.97
C LEU A 260 -34.23 14.20 -14.84
N VAL A 261 -35.43 14.78 -14.97
CA VAL A 261 -36.51 14.67 -13.99
C VAL A 261 -37.78 14.20 -14.68
N THR A 262 -38.45 13.18 -14.14
CA THR A 262 -39.81 12.84 -14.57
C THR A 262 -40.81 13.70 -13.82
N ASP A 263 -41.76 14.30 -14.53
CA ASP A 263 -42.89 15.03 -13.96
C ASP A 263 -44.20 14.30 -14.25
N LEU A 264 -44.85 13.80 -13.19
CA LEU A 264 -46.12 13.06 -13.26
C LEU A 264 -47.35 13.96 -13.51
N ASN A 265 -47.24 15.26 -13.31
CA ASN A 265 -48.33 16.19 -13.63
C ASN A 265 -48.38 16.48 -15.13
N ASP A 266 -47.22 16.57 -15.77
CA ASP A 266 -47.09 16.93 -17.19
C ASP A 266 -46.90 15.71 -18.11
N ASP A 267 -46.78 14.50 -17.55
CA ASP A 267 -46.43 13.27 -18.26
C ASP A 267 -45.17 13.48 -19.13
N ALA A 268 -44.09 13.98 -18.53
CA ALA A 268 -42.93 14.45 -19.28
C ALA A 268 -41.59 14.21 -18.58
N VAL A 269 -40.51 14.24 -19.37
CA VAL A 269 -39.13 14.27 -18.87
C VAL A 269 -38.53 15.64 -19.17
N TYR A 270 -38.08 16.32 -18.13
CA TYR A 270 -37.40 17.62 -18.22
C TYR A 270 -35.90 17.46 -17.92
N GLU A 271 -35.10 18.33 -18.51
CA GLU A 271 -33.71 18.55 -18.11
C GLU A 271 -33.66 19.80 -17.24
N ILE A 272 -33.08 19.66 -16.05
CA ILE A 272 -32.85 20.75 -15.10
C ILE A 272 -31.37 20.90 -14.78
N ASP A 273 -30.95 22.07 -14.32
CA ASP A 273 -29.62 22.27 -13.72
C ASP A 273 -29.63 22.03 -12.20
N GLN A 274 -28.45 22.11 -11.57
CA GLN A 274 -28.27 22.04 -10.12
C GLN A 274 -29.01 23.14 -9.34
N ALA A 275 -29.32 24.26 -9.98
CA ALA A 275 -30.09 25.35 -9.39
C ALA A 275 -31.61 25.15 -9.54
N GLY A 276 -32.05 23.99 -10.06
CA GLY A 276 -33.46 23.64 -10.21
C GLY A 276 -34.14 24.37 -11.38
N ASN A 277 -33.39 25.07 -12.23
CA ASN A 277 -33.94 25.72 -13.41
C ASN A 277 -34.23 24.67 -14.48
N ILE A 278 -35.38 24.80 -15.13
CA ILE A 278 -35.73 23.97 -16.27
C ILE A 278 -34.95 24.48 -17.48
N LEU A 279 -34.00 23.68 -17.97
CA LEU A 279 -33.22 23.99 -19.16
C LEU A 279 -34.03 23.70 -20.43
N ARG A 280 -34.73 22.56 -20.46
CA ARG A 280 -35.63 22.19 -21.56
C ARG A 280 -36.57 21.04 -21.19
N LEU A 281 -37.68 20.97 -21.91
CA LEU A 281 -38.47 19.74 -22.05
C LEU A 281 -37.71 18.77 -22.98
N LEU A 282 -37.42 17.56 -22.52
CA LEU A 282 -36.73 16.55 -23.33
C LEU A 282 -37.72 15.82 -24.25
N PHE A 283 -38.75 15.20 -23.67
CA PHE A 283 -39.88 14.63 -24.40
C PHE A 283 -41.09 14.38 -23.48
N THR A 284 -42.25 14.19 -24.09
CA THR A 284 -43.49 13.78 -23.41
C THR A 284 -43.63 12.26 -23.41
N VAL A 285 -44.14 11.72 -22.32
CA VAL A 285 -44.46 10.31 -22.10
C VAL A 285 -45.97 10.12 -22.32
N PRO A 286 -46.44 8.95 -22.83
CA PRO A 286 -47.87 8.66 -22.89
C PRO A 286 -48.54 8.71 -21.51
N SER A 287 -49.67 9.39 -21.41
CA SER A 287 -50.44 9.62 -20.16
C SER A 287 -50.92 8.36 -19.42
N GLU A 288 -50.88 7.21 -20.09
CA GLU A 288 -51.17 5.90 -19.49
C GLU A 288 -50.00 5.29 -18.69
N LEU A 289 -48.82 5.90 -18.77
CA LEU A 289 -47.63 5.52 -18.01
C LEU A 289 -47.48 6.44 -16.80
N ASN A 290 -47.22 5.84 -15.65
CA ASN A 290 -46.92 6.54 -14.40
C ASN A 290 -45.43 6.38 -14.10
N THR A 291 -44.60 7.28 -14.66
CA THR A 291 -43.14 7.15 -14.66
C THR A 291 -42.51 7.71 -13.38
N VAL A 292 -42.26 6.81 -12.43
CA VAL A 292 -41.78 7.13 -11.07
C VAL A 292 -40.25 7.06 -10.95
N GLY A 293 -39.60 6.21 -11.74
CA GLY A 293 -38.14 6.04 -11.75
C GLY A 293 -37.51 6.40 -13.08
N ILE A 294 -36.27 6.89 -13.05
CA ILE A 294 -35.47 7.17 -14.25
C ILE A 294 -34.00 6.81 -14.03
N THR A 295 -33.40 6.16 -15.02
CA THR A 295 -31.94 5.97 -15.10
C THR A 295 -31.48 5.91 -16.56
N SER A 296 -30.17 5.92 -16.81
CA SER A 296 -29.60 5.71 -18.14
C SER A 296 -28.38 4.79 -18.07
N ASP A 297 -28.15 4.06 -19.17
CA ASP A 297 -27.02 3.15 -19.34
C ASP A 297 -25.71 3.85 -19.75
N GLY A 298 -25.70 5.19 -19.81
CA GLY A 298 -24.57 5.99 -20.27
C GLY A 298 -24.38 6.01 -21.79
N ASN A 299 -25.16 5.22 -22.55
CA ASN A 299 -25.18 5.20 -24.02
C ASN A 299 -26.44 5.87 -24.59
N MET A 300 -27.03 6.80 -23.83
CA MET A 300 -28.17 7.62 -24.25
C MET A 300 -29.50 6.85 -24.39
N LEU A 301 -29.64 5.68 -23.75
CA LEU A 301 -30.95 5.06 -23.52
C LEU A 301 -31.48 5.44 -22.13
N ILE A 302 -32.74 5.83 -22.05
CA ILE A 302 -33.43 6.24 -20.83
C ILE A 302 -34.39 5.13 -20.42
N TYR A 303 -34.22 4.65 -19.19
CA TYR A 303 -35.02 3.58 -18.60
C TYR A 303 -35.98 4.20 -17.58
N LEU A 304 -37.28 4.05 -17.82
CA LEU A 304 -38.34 4.59 -16.97
C LEU A 304 -39.10 3.48 -16.26
N GLY A 305 -39.12 3.52 -14.93
CA GLY A 305 -39.96 2.65 -14.10
C GLY A 305 -41.41 3.12 -14.16
N ASN A 306 -42.33 2.24 -14.58
CA ASN A 306 -43.76 2.55 -14.71
C ASN A 306 -44.59 1.81 -13.66
N SER A 307 -45.18 2.56 -12.72
CA SER A 307 -46.02 2.07 -11.63
C SER A 307 -47.51 2.28 -11.93
N GLN A 308 -48.10 1.40 -12.72
CA GLN A 308 -49.49 1.58 -13.17
C GLN A 308 -50.51 1.31 -12.05
N SER A 309 -51.64 2.04 -12.04
CA SER A 309 -52.84 1.70 -11.27
C SER A 309 -53.70 0.58 -11.95
N GLY A 310 -53.15 -0.10 -12.96
CA GLY A 310 -53.76 -1.10 -13.86
C GLY A 310 -52.92 -2.38 -14.01
N PRO A 311 -53.17 -3.30 -14.97
CA PRO A 311 -52.81 -4.72 -14.85
C PRO A 311 -51.32 -5.07 -14.96
N THR A 312 -50.44 -4.17 -15.42
CA THR A 312 -49.00 -4.49 -15.56
C THR A 312 -48.06 -3.30 -15.30
N SER A 313 -47.22 -3.41 -14.28
CA SER A 313 -46.02 -2.57 -14.06
C SER A 313 -44.85 -3.03 -14.94
N SER A 314 -44.08 -2.07 -15.46
CA SER A 314 -43.08 -2.30 -16.51
C SER A 314 -41.89 -1.36 -16.38
N VAL A 315 -40.79 -1.68 -17.08
CA VAL A 315 -39.76 -0.70 -17.42
C VAL A 315 -39.89 -0.37 -18.91
N VAL A 316 -39.90 0.92 -19.22
CA VAL A 316 -40.08 1.44 -20.58
C VAL A 316 -38.79 2.15 -21.00
N VAL A 317 -38.29 1.87 -22.19
CA VAL A 317 -36.97 2.32 -22.64
C VAL A 317 -37.10 3.25 -23.85
N TYR A 318 -36.57 4.47 -23.72
CA TYR A 318 -36.58 5.51 -24.74
C TYR A 318 -35.16 5.86 -25.18
N ASP A 319 -35.01 6.45 -26.36
CA ASP A 319 -33.80 7.20 -26.71
C ASP A 319 -33.91 8.67 -26.26
N MET A 320 -32.82 9.44 -26.37
CA MET A 320 -32.79 10.86 -25.98
C MET A 320 -33.73 11.77 -26.80
N ASN A 321 -34.24 11.30 -27.94
CA ASN A 321 -35.21 12.04 -28.75
C ASN A 321 -36.66 11.70 -28.37
N GLY A 322 -36.87 10.85 -27.35
CA GLY A 322 -38.19 10.42 -26.92
C GLY A 322 -38.80 9.31 -27.77
N ASN A 323 -38.02 8.61 -28.60
CA ASN A 323 -38.54 7.45 -29.34
C ASN A 323 -38.50 6.20 -28.46
N LEU A 324 -39.65 5.56 -28.30
CA LEU A 324 -39.77 4.27 -27.61
C LEU A 324 -38.97 3.20 -28.35
N GLN A 325 -38.04 2.54 -27.64
CA GLN A 325 -37.24 1.44 -28.15
C GLN A 325 -37.89 0.09 -27.84
N TYR A 326 -38.14 -0.18 -26.55
CA TYR A 326 -38.77 -1.40 -26.08
C TYR A 326 -39.32 -1.22 -24.65
N SER A 327 -40.04 -2.22 -24.15
CA SER A 327 -40.46 -2.31 -22.76
C SER A 327 -40.46 -3.76 -22.29
N PHE A 328 -40.33 -3.97 -20.98
CA PHE A 328 -40.42 -5.30 -20.37
C PHE A 328 -41.24 -5.26 -19.08
N ASN A 329 -41.89 -6.39 -18.78
CA ASN A 329 -42.79 -6.54 -17.64
C ASN A 329 -42.00 -6.84 -16.37
N VAL A 330 -42.38 -6.19 -15.26
CA VAL A 330 -41.84 -6.47 -13.91
C VAL A 330 -42.94 -6.82 -12.90
N SER A 331 -44.18 -6.95 -13.38
CA SER A 331 -45.39 -7.15 -12.58
C SER A 331 -45.41 -8.49 -11.84
N ASP A 332 -44.63 -9.45 -12.28
CA ASP A 332 -44.46 -10.75 -11.62
C ASP A 332 -43.73 -10.62 -10.28
N ARG A 333 -42.98 -9.52 -10.07
CA ARG A 333 -42.20 -9.26 -8.85
C ARG A 333 -42.66 -8.02 -8.09
N THR A 334 -42.89 -6.91 -8.76
CA THR A 334 -43.36 -5.66 -8.12
C THR A 334 -44.43 -4.97 -8.96
N VAL A 335 -45.40 -4.38 -8.27
CA VAL A 335 -46.38 -3.46 -8.88
C VAL A 335 -45.98 -2.00 -8.76
N PHE A 336 -44.92 -1.69 -7.99
CA PHE A 336 -44.47 -0.33 -7.69
C PHE A 336 -42.94 -0.22 -7.84
N PRO A 337 -42.42 -0.24 -9.10
CA PRO A 337 -40.99 -0.09 -9.38
C PRO A 337 -40.58 1.39 -9.30
N GLU A 338 -40.35 1.91 -8.09
CA GLU A 338 -40.02 3.32 -7.86
C GLU A 338 -38.63 3.69 -8.37
N GLY A 339 -37.59 3.43 -7.57
CA GLY A 339 -36.22 3.77 -7.90
C GLY A 339 -35.59 2.74 -8.80
N ILE A 340 -34.89 3.22 -9.83
CA ILE A 340 -34.17 2.39 -10.79
C ILE A 340 -32.75 2.93 -10.93
N ALA A 341 -31.77 2.04 -10.91
CA ALA A 341 -30.36 2.38 -11.06
C ALA A 341 -29.67 1.41 -12.02
N TYR A 342 -28.87 1.97 -12.91
CA TYR A 342 -27.93 1.21 -13.72
C TYR A 342 -26.59 1.10 -13.01
N ASN A 343 -26.06 -0.13 -12.89
CA ASN A 343 -24.70 -0.35 -12.42
C ASN A 343 -23.76 -0.50 -13.62
N SER A 344 -22.84 0.46 -13.76
CA SER A 344 -21.88 0.49 -14.87
C SER A 344 -20.83 -0.62 -14.84
N LYS A 345 -20.62 -1.31 -13.70
CA LYS A 345 -19.59 -2.36 -13.57
C LYS A 345 -20.04 -3.74 -14.00
N ASP A 346 -21.29 -4.11 -13.70
CA ASP A 346 -21.86 -5.40 -14.09
C ASP A 346 -22.87 -5.31 -15.24
N HIS A 347 -23.23 -4.09 -15.64
CA HIS A 347 -24.18 -3.78 -16.70
C HIS A 347 -25.58 -4.34 -16.43
N LEU A 348 -26.04 -4.27 -15.17
CA LEU A 348 -27.39 -4.68 -14.74
C LEU A 348 -28.24 -3.49 -14.27
N LEU A 349 -29.56 -3.69 -14.27
CA LEU A 349 -30.55 -2.78 -13.73
C LEU A 349 -30.99 -3.25 -12.35
N TYR A 350 -31.03 -2.32 -11.41
CA TYR A 350 -31.46 -2.51 -10.04
C TYR A 350 -32.73 -1.69 -9.84
N LEU A 351 -33.77 -2.31 -9.28
CA LEU A 351 -35.06 -1.67 -9.03
C LEU A 351 -35.44 -1.85 -7.57
N VAL A 352 -35.82 -0.79 -6.87
CA VAL A 352 -36.42 -0.92 -5.53
C VAL A 352 -37.90 -1.27 -5.63
N ASP A 353 -38.37 -2.09 -4.69
CA ASP A 353 -39.77 -2.48 -4.58
C ASP A 353 -40.50 -1.60 -3.55
N GLY A 354 -41.17 -0.55 -4.03
CA GLY A 354 -41.92 0.42 -3.22
C GLY A 354 -43.24 -0.10 -2.63
N THR A 355 -43.54 -1.40 -2.78
CA THR A 355 -44.75 -2.01 -2.18
C THR A 355 -44.63 -2.27 -0.67
N GLY A 356 -43.48 -1.96 -0.07
CA GLY A 356 -43.16 -2.19 1.34
C GLY A 356 -42.61 -3.58 1.67
N VAL A 357 -42.25 -4.36 0.64
CA VAL A 357 -41.54 -5.65 0.79
C VAL A 357 -40.03 -5.43 1.05
N ASN A 358 -39.54 -4.18 0.93
CA ASN A 358 -38.18 -3.73 1.24
C ASN A 358 -37.10 -4.62 0.61
N ARG A 359 -37.02 -4.59 -0.71
CA ARG A 359 -36.02 -5.34 -1.47
C ARG A 359 -35.59 -4.59 -2.72
N VAL A 360 -34.44 -4.99 -3.24
CA VAL A 360 -33.92 -4.61 -4.56
C VAL A 360 -34.04 -5.81 -5.50
N LEU A 361 -34.65 -5.59 -6.66
CA LEU A 361 -34.81 -6.57 -7.73
C LEU A 361 -33.77 -6.28 -8.82
N VAL A 362 -33.08 -7.31 -9.30
CA VAL A 362 -32.02 -7.17 -10.30
C VAL A 362 -32.46 -7.78 -11.62
N TYR A 363 -32.27 -7.03 -12.70
CA TYR A 363 -32.62 -7.43 -14.06
C TYR A 363 -31.46 -7.18 -15.02
N THR A 364 -31.39 -7.96 -16.10
CA THR A 364 -30.54 -7.61 -17.25
C THR A 364 -31.15 -6.40 -17.98
N MET A 365 -30.34 -5.74 -18.81
CA MET A 365 -30.80 -4.60 -19.62
C MET A 365 -31.99 -4.93 -20.55
N GLN A 366 -32.18 -6.22 -20.90
CA GLN A 366 -33.30 -6.71 -21.72
C GLN A 366 -34.50 -7.20 -20.90
N GLY A 367 -34.47 -7.04 -19.57
CA GLY A 367 -35.60 -7.36 -18.69
C GLY A 367 -35.65 -8.79 -18.18
N ASN A 368 -34.56 -9.57 -18.25
CA ASN A 368 -34.52 -10.89 -17.62
C ASN A 368 -34.18 -10.73 -16.13
N PHE A 369 -34.99 -11.32 -15.25
CA PHE A 369 -34.72 -11.33 -13.81
C PHE A 369 -33.44 -12.11 -13.50
N VAL A 370 -32.61 -11.56 -12.61
CA VAL A 370 -31.33 -12.13 -12.17
C VAL A 370 -31.42 -12.62 -10.73
N THR A 371 -31.71 -11.71 -9.79
CA THR A 371 -31.75 -12.00 -8.34
C THR A 371 -32.51 -10.90 -7.59
N GLU A 372 -32.73 -11.09 -6.29
CA GLU A 372 -33.26 -10.06 -5.37
C GLU A 372 -32.45 -10.01 -4.07
N TYR A 373 -32.41 -8.83 -3.44
CA TYR A 373 -31.72 -8.58 -2.17
C TYR A 373 -32.66 -7.92 -1.16
N PRO A 374 -32.74 -8.40 0.09
CA PRO A 374 -33.48 -7.70 1.14
C PRO A 374 -32.74 -6.42 1.55
N ILE A 375 -33.48 -5.37 1.88
CA ILE A 375 -32.95 -4.11 2.41
C ILE A 375 -33.69 -3.68 3.68
N GLU A 376 -33.08 -2.80 4.48
CA GLU A 376 -33.73 -2.23 5.66
C GLU A 376 -34.65 -1.08 5.24
N GLY A 377 -35.84 -0.98 5.85
CA GLY A 377 -36.76 0.09 5.53
C GLY A 377 -38.22 -0.25 5.69
N PHE A 378 -39.07 0.58 5.10
CA PHE A 378 -40.51 0.36 4.98
C PHE A 378 -41.09 0.79 3.62
N SER A 379 -40.46 1.75 2.94
CA SER A 379 -40.87 2.22 1.60
C SER A 379 -39.63 2.77 0.90
N PRO A 380 -38.86 1.94 0.18
CA PRO A 380 -37.71 2.38 -0.58
C PRO A 380 -38.18 3.02 -1.88
N ASP A 381 -37.81 4.28 -2.08
CA ASP A 381 -38.33 5.10 -3.17
C ASP A 381 -37.23 5.37 -4.19
N GLY A 382 -36.24 6.20 -3.87
CA GLY A 382 -35.16 6.57 -4.78
C GLY A 382 -33.91 5.70 -4.64
N MET A 383 -33.22 5.43 -5.77
CA MET A 383 -31.94 4.70 -5.75
C MET A 383 -30.98 5.20 -6.85
N VAL A 384 -29.68 5.22 -6.55
CA VAL A 384 -28.61 5.45 -7.54
C VAL A 384 -27.39 4.59 -7.24
N TYR A 385 -26.67 4.18 -8.29
CA TYR A 385 -25.39 3.50 -8.15
C TYR A 385 -24.23 4.49 -7.93
N ASP A 386 -23.38 4.18 -6.96
CA ASP A 386 -22.19 4.94 -6.61
C ASP A 386 -20.94 4.18 -7.05
N ASN A 387 -20.37 4.60 -8.18
CA ASN A 387 -19.18 3.97 -8.75
C ASN A 387 -17.93 4.08 -7.86
N ALA A 388 -17.83 5.17 -7.07
CA ALA A 388 -16.67 5.46 -6.23
C ALA A 388 -16.56 4.49 -5.05
N PHE A 389 -17.68 4.24 -4.36
CA PHE A 389 -17.74 3.29 -3.25
C PHE A 389 -18.12 1.87 -3.66
N ASN A 390 -18.43 1.66 -4.94
CA ASN A 390 -18.99 0.41 -5.44
C ASN A 390 -20.22 -0.02 -4.63
N GLY A 391 -21.22 0.86 -4.57
CA GLY A 391 -22.40 0.68 -3.71
C GLY A 391 -23.63 1.36 -4.27
N PHE A 392 -24.75 1.27 -3.54
CA PHE A 392 -26.01 1.89 -3.93
C PHE A 392 -26.51 2.81 -2.82
N TRP A 393 -26.78 4.06 -3.17
CA TRP A 393 -27.55 4.94 -2.29
C TRP A 393 -29.02 4.65 -2.49
N ILE A 394 -29.73 4.39 -1.39
CA ILE A 394 -31.17 4.21 -1.36
C ILE A 394 -31.77 5.19 -0.36
N TYR A 395 -32.80 5.90 -0.80
CA TYR A 395 -33.67 6.67 0.07
C TYR A 395 -34.95 5.90 0.34
N ASP A 396 -35.34 5.85 1.63
CA ASP A 396 -36.55 5.20 2.09
C ASP A 396 -37.46 6.21 2.80
N SER A 397 -38.64 6.49 2.22
CA SER A 397 -39.57 7.49 2.76
C SER A 397 -40.30 7.02 4.01
N GLY A 398 -40.48 5.72 4.18
CA GLY A 398 -41.09 5.15 5.37
C GLY A 398 -40.27 5.39 6.64
N THR A 399 -38.95 5.41 6.51
CA THR A 399 -37.99 5.66 7.60
C THR A 399 -37.32 7.04 7.52
N GLN A 400 -37.53 7.78 6.43
CA GLN A 400 -36.78 8.99 6.05
C GLN A 400 -35.27 8.75 6.03
N GLY A 401 -34.84 7.51 5.77
CA GLY A 401 -33.45 7.10 5.84
C GLY A 401 -32.79 7.16 4.47
N LEU A 402 -31.64 7.83 4.39
CA LEU A 402 -30.72 7.79 3.24
C LEU A 402 -29.54 6.88 3.59
N ARG A 403 -29.37 5.77 2.87
CA ARG A 403 -28.41 4.72 3.19
C ARG A 403 -27.54 4.34 2.00
N LEU A 404 -26.25 4.16 2.23
CA LEU A 404 -25.33 3.56 1.26
C LEU A 404 -25.17 2.08 1.57
N TYR A 405 -25.53 1.23 0.62
CA TYR A 405 -25.31 -0.21 0.67
C TYR A 405 -24.06 -0.62 -0.10
N SER A 406 -23.38 -1.68 0.33
CA SER A 406 -22.38 -2.37 -0.49
C SER A 406 -23.01 -2.89 -1.79
N SER A 407 -22.22 -3.12 -2.85
CA SER A 407 -22.74 -3.60 -4.16
C SER A 407 -23.52 -4.92 -4.10
N ASP A 408 -23.31 -5.73 -3.07
CA ASP A 408 -24.00 -7.00 -2.82
C ASP A 408 -25.10 -6.89 -1.76
N PHE A 409 -25.40 -5.68 -1.28
CA PHE A 409 -26.38 -5.36 -0.23
C PHE A 409 -26.14 -6.09 1.10
N SER A 410 -24.94 -6.61 1.35
CA SER A 410 -24.61 -7.31 2.59
C SER A 410 -24.34 -6.39 3.78
N GLN A 411 -23.99 -5.12 3.52
CA GLN A 411 -23.65 -4.13 4.55
C GLN A 411 -24.23 -2.76 4.23
N ILE A 412 -24.61 -2.02 5.28
CA ILE A 412 -24.87 -0.58 5.22
C ILE A 412 -23.55 0.11 5.59
N LEU A 413 -22.99 0.84 4.63
CA LEU A 413 -21.71 1.55 4.76
C LEU A 413 -21.88 2.94 5.38
N SER A 414 -23.02 3.60 5.14
CA SER A 414 -23.40 4.86 5.75
C SER A 414 -24.92 4.97 5.83
N SER A 415 -25.42 5.70 6.83
CA SER A 415 -26.85 5.90 7.03
C SER A 415 -27.10 7.20 7.77
N THR A 416 -27.91 8.08 7.18
CA THR A 416 -28.43 9.28 7.83
C THR A 416 -29.94 9.36 7.69
N THR A 417 -30.58 10.22 8.48
CA THR A 417 -32.00 10.56 8.33
C THR A 417 -32.11 11.93 7.68
N VAL A 418 -32.93 12.04 6.65
CA VAL A 418 -33.24 13.32 6.02
C VAL A 418 -34.49 13.93 6.63
N THR A 419 -34.57 15.25 6.64
CA THR A 419 -35.58 16.04 7.36
C THR A 419 -36.95 16.09 6.68
N PHE A 420 -37.01 15.74 5.39
CA PHE A 420 -38.22 15.81 4.57
C PHE A 420 -38.35 14.56 3.70
N GLY A 421 -39.57 14.28 3.25
CA GLY A 421 -39.78 13.20 2.28
C GLY A 421 -38.99 13.45 0.98
N GLY A 422 -38.76 12.41 0.20
CA GLY A 422 -38.19 12.48 -1.14
C GLY A 422 -38.80 11.39 -2.01
N GLU A 423 -38.48 11.41 -3.28
CA GLU A 423 -38.95 10.47 -4.29
C GLU A 423 -37.70 9.87 -4.97
N GLY A 424 -37.29 10.41 -6.11
CA GLY A 424 -36.12 10.01 -6.88
C GLY A 424 -34.80 10.57 -6.37
N LEU A 425 -33.72 9.84 -6.67
CA LEU A 425 -32.38 10.10 -6.17
C LEU A 425 -31.35 10.04 -7.29
N ALA A 426 -30.41 10.98 -7.31
CA ALA A 426 -29.29 10.99 -8.23
C ALA A 426 -27.97 11.32 -7.52
N LEU A 427 -26.85 10.90 -8.11
CA LEU A 427 -25.51 11.22 -7.63
C LEU A 427 -24.80 12.13 -8.65
N TYR A 428 -24.25 13.24 -8.18
CA TYR A 428 -23.36 14.08 -8.99
C TYR A 428 -22.22 14.64 -8.14
N GLY A 429 -20.98 14.39 -8.57
CA GLY A 429 -19.79 14.76 -7.81
C GLY A 429 -19.77 14.08 -6.43
N GLU A 430 -19.65 14.88 -5.38
CA GLU A 430 -19.65 14.44 -3.97
C GLU A 430 -21.03 14.46 -3.30
N ARG A 431 -22.08 14.82 -4.05
CA ARG A 431 -23.42 15.06 -3.53
C ARG A 431 -24.43 14.05 -4.03
N VAL A 432 -25.27 13.58 -3.12
CA VAL A 432 -26.53 12.91 -3.44
C VAL A 432 -27.63 13.96 -3.51
N TYR A 433 -28.38 13.94 -4.61
CA TYR A 433 -29.52 14.79 -4.86
C TYR A 433 -30.80 13.99 -4.70
N LEU A 434 -31.80 14.58 -4.05
CA LEU A 434 -33.09 13.98 -3.75
C LEU A 434 -34.18 14.96 -4.18
N VAL A 435 -35.12 14.51 -5.02
CA VAL A 435 -36.24 15.34 -5.44
C VAL A 435 -37.47 15.08 -4.56
N GLN A 436 -38.27 16.11 -4.32
CA GLN A 436 -39.49 16.02 -3.52
C GLN A 436 -40.66 16.68 -4.25
N SER A 437 -41.67 15.87 -4.56
CA SER A 437 -42.89 16.23 -5.28
C SER A 437 -43.73 17.25 -4.49
N SER A 438 -43.92 17.03 -3.18
CA SER A 438 -44.85 17.82 -2.37
C SER A 438 -44.39 19.25 -2.12
N THR A 439 -43.08 19.47 -1.97
CA THR A 439 -42.48 20.80 -1.78
C THR A 439 -41.93 21.39 -3.07
N ARG A 440 -41.90 20.60 -4.15
CA ARG A 440 -41.29 20.95 -5.44
C ARG A 440 -39.86 21.42 -5.25
N SER A 441 -39.05 20.57 -4.65
CA SER A 441 -37.69 20.94 -4.25
C SER A 441 -36.67 19.87 -4.61
N LEU A 442 -35.45 20.32 -4.91
CA LEU A 442 -34.24 19.52 -5.04
C LEU A 442 -33.42 19.72 -3.76
N PHE A 443 -33.26 18.65 -2.99
CA PHE A 443 -32.34 18.61 -1.85
C PHE A 443 -31.00 18.04 -2.31
N SER A 444 -29.90 18.55 -1.77
CA SER A 444 -28.57 17.97 -1.97
C SER A 444 -27.87 17.79 -0.63
N TYR A 445 -27.24 16.63 -0.47
CA TYR A 445 -26.47 16.24 0.70
C TYR A 445 -25.05 15.92 0.24
N GLN A 446 -24.05 16.56 0.83
CA GLN A 446 -22.67 16.13 0.64
C GLN A 446 -22.49 14.83 1.42
N VAL A 447 -22.16 13.75 0.72
CA VAL A 447 -22.09 12.40 1.34
C VAL A 447 -20.68 11.88 1.44
N ARG A 448 -19.73 12.54 0.76
CA ARG A 448 -18.31 12.20 0.78
C ARG A 448 -17.48 13.45 0.56
N SER A 449 -16.22 13.38 0.95
CA SER A 449 -15.19 14.31 0.50
C SER A 449 -14.17 13.53 -0.31
N GLU A 450 -13.81 14.06 -1.49
CA GLU A 450 -12.65 13.58 -2.22
C GLU A 450 -11.40 13.93 -1.41
N ILE A 451 -10.72 12.89 -0.94
CA ILE A 451 -9.39 13.05 -0.37
C ILE A 451 -8.41 13.05 -1.52
N ASN A 452 -8.11 14.27 -1.96
CA ASN A 452 -7.05 14.53 -2.90
C ASN A 452 -5.73 14.20 -2.21
N LYS A 453 -5.17 13.04 -2.52
CA LYS A 453 -3.89 12.62 -1.97
C LYS A 453 -2.83 12.80 -3.05
N LEU A 454 -1.82 13.62 -2.80
CA LEU A 454 -0.76 13.84 -3.77
C LEU A 454 0.06 12.57 -3.96
N ALA A 455 0.48 12.34 -5.20
CA ALA A 455 1.41 11.29 -5.54
C ALA A 455 2.79 11.53 -4.90
N GLU A 456 3.53 10.43 -4.68
CA GLU A 456 4.86 10.36 -4.03
C GLU A 456 4.89 10.86 -2.58
N PRO A 457 5.46 10.14 -1.61
CA PRO A 457 5.70 10.69 -0.28
C PRO A 457 6.84 11.73 -0.28
N LEU A 458 6.83 12.67 0.65
CA LEU A 458 8.02 13.44 1.01
C LEU A 458 8.93 12.55 1.86
N LYS A 459 10.17 12.36 1.42
CA LYS A 459 11.17 11.50 2.09
C LYS A 459 12.24 12.37 2.73
N ALA A 460 12.57 12.10 3.98
CA ALA A 460 13.66 12.76 4.70
C ALA A 460 14.40 11.77 5.59
N THR A 461 15.69 12.01 5.80
CA THR A 461 16.53 11.20 6.70
C THR A 461 17.01 12.01 7.89
N VAL A 462 17.07 11.38 9.05
CA VAL A 462 17.57 11.97 10.30
C VAL A 462 19.09 12.14 10.25
N GLY A 463 19.61 13.10 11.01
CA GLY A 463 21.06 13.30 11.16
C GLY A 463 21.67 12.43 12.27
N PRO A 464 23.00 12.39 12.42
CA PRO A 464 23.68 11.52 13.40
C PRO A 464 23.58 11.99 14.86
N HIS A 465 22.87 13.08 15.14
CA HIS A 465 22.84 13.72 16.45
C HIS A 465 21.42 13.94 17.00
N ASP A 466 20.40 13.75 16.16
CA ASP A 466 19.00 13.96 16.47
C ASP A 466 18.15 12.90 15.77
N CYS A 467 17.14 12.35 16.44
CA CYS A 467 16.18 11.46 15.78
C CYS A 467 15.06 12.24 15.10
N LYS A 468 15.42 13.31 14.39
CA LYS A 468 14.52 14.22 13.70
C LYS A 468 15.14 14.69 12.39
N ALA A 469 14.30 14.92 11.39
CA ALA A 469 14.74 15.40 10.08
C ALA A 469 14.02 16.70 9.72
N GLY A 470 14.73 17.60 9.04
CA GLY A 470 14.14 18.76 8.40
C GLY A 470 13.50 18.35 7.07
N ILE A 471 12.23 18.71 6.87
CA ILE A 471 11.48 18.43 5.65
C ILE A 471 11.13 19.75 4.97
N GLU A 472 11.47 19.87 3.69
CA GLU A 472 11.01 20.95 2.84
C GLU A 472 9.61 20.61 2.29
N VAL A 473 8.65 21.47 2.59
CA VAL A 473 7.24 21.31 2.21
C VAL A 473 6.98 22.11 0.93
N PRO A 474 6.68 21.47 -0.21
CA PRO A 474 6.48 22.18 -1.47
C PRO A 474 5.23 23.06 -1.46
N ASP A 475 5.22 24.13 -2.26
CA ASP A 475 4.04 25.00 -2.44
C ASP A 475 2.98 24.29 -3.32
N PRO A 476 1.81 23.92 -2.78
CA PRO A 476 0.80 23.18 -3.52
C PRO A 476 0.00 24.03 -4.51
N ARG A 477 0.22 25.35 -4.58
CA ARG A 477 -0.43 26.22 -5.59
C ARG A 477 -0.11 25.80 -7.02
N ALA A 478 1.05 25.18 -7.25
CA ALA A 478 1.43 24.64 -8.54
C ALA A 478 0.54 23.46 -9.01
N TYR A 479 -0.26 22.88 -8.11
CA TYR A 479 -1.11 21.73 -8.39
C TYR A 479 -2.53 22.11 -8.84
N ILE A 480 -2.91 23.38 -8.70
CA ILE A 480 -4.25 23.87 -9.04
C ILE A 480 -4.37 23.98 -10.56
N SER A 481 -5.38 23.33 -11.13
CA SER A 481 -5.67 23.32 -12.57
C SER A 481 -6.77 24.29 -12.97
N LYS A 482 -7.77 24.49 -12.11
CA LYS A 482 -8.95 25.31 -12.41
C LYS A 482 -9.51 25.93 -11.14
N ASP A 483 -9.75 27.22 -11.19
CA ASP A 483 -10.43 28.03 -10.18
C ASP A 483 -10.76 29.40 -10.79
N CYS A 484 -11.63 30.17 -10.17
CA CYS A 484 -11.90 31.55 -10.60
C CYS A 484 -10.76 32.50 -10.23
N ASP A 485 -10.15 32.26 -9.07
CA ASP A 485 -9.06 33.04 -8.54
C ASP A 485 -7.69 32.54 -9.03
N THR A 486 -6.70 33.43 -8.90
CA THR A 486 -5.29 33.11 -9.18
C THR A 486 -4.41 33.28 -7.94
N GLU A 487 -4.99 33.73 -6.83
CA GLU A 487 -4.31 33.96 -5.57
C GLU A 487 -4.94 33.12 -4.47
N PHE A 488 -4.18 32.16 -3.94
CA PHE A 488 -4.64 31.21 -2.94
C PHE A 488 -3.92 31.40 -1.62
N ARG A 489 -4.66 31.29 -0.53
CA ARG A 489 -4.10 31.15 0.81
C ARG A 489 -3.80 29.68 1.07
N VAL A 490 -2.57 29.37 1.47
CA VAL A 490 -2.14 28.00 1.74
C VAL A 490 -1.50 27.91 3.11
N TYR A 491 -2.03 27.04 3.95
CA TYR A 491 -1.34 26.58 5.13
C TYR A 491 -1.37 25.06 5.21
N TYR A 492 -0.50 24.50 6.05
CA TYR A 492 -0.46 23.07 6.29
C TYR A 492 -0.47 22.77 7.78
N GLU A 493 -0.89 21.55 8.09
CA GLU A 493 -0.80 20.99 9.43
C GLU A 493 -0.31 19.54 9.42
N VAL A 494 0.39 19.15 10.49
CA VAL A 494 0.82 17.77 10.72
C VAL A 494 0.72 17.47 12.21
N ALA A 495 0.11 16.33 12.54
CA ALA A 495 0.03 15.82 13.90
C ALA A 495 1.02 14.67 14.10
N TYR A 496 1.70 14.64 15.25
CA TYR A 496 2.59 13.55 15.62
C TYR A 496 2.75 13.40 17.14
N SER A 497 2.97 12.18 17.62
CA SER A 497 3.31 11.91 19.01
C SER A 497 4.77 12.30 19.30
N ASP A 498 5.02 13.07 20.36
CA ASP A 498 6.37 13.49 20.77
C ASP A 498 7.14 12.31 21.39
N PRO A 499 8.22 11.80 20.76
CA PRO A 499 8.99 10.68 21.30
C PRO A 499 9.66 11.01 22.64
N SER A 500 9.92 12.30 22.91
CA SER A 500 10.50 12.74 24.18
C SER A 500 9.48 12.73 25.32
N HIS A 501 8.18 12.68 25.02
CA HIS A 501 7.09 12.71 26.01
C HIS A 501 5.95 11.75 25.60
N PRO A 502 6.10 10.43 25.86
CA PRO A 502 5.09 9.44 25.49
C PRO A 502 3.67 9.82 25.96
N GLY A 503 2.71 9.79 25.03
CA GLY A 503 1.31 10.17 25.26
C GLY A 503 1.00 11.66 25.02
N LYS A 504 1.98 12.48 24.62
CA LYS A 504 1.76 13.87 24.19
C LYS A 504 1.71 13.96 22.66
N GLU A 505 0.59 14.45 22.15
CA GLU A 505 0.42 14.81 20.74
C GLU A 505 0.88 16.24 20.47
N MET A 506 1.58 16.43 19.36
CA MET A 506 2.00 17.73 18.83
C MET A 506 1.20 18.01 17.56
N LEU A 507 0.82 19.28 17.37
CA LEU A 507 0.23 19.77 16.13
C LEU A 507 1.10 20.93 15.63
N GLU A 508 1.81 20.72 14.53
CA GLU A 508 2.56 21.77 13.85
C GLU A 508 1.72 22.34 12.73
N THR A 509 1.60 23.68 12.69
CA THR A 509 0.85 24.40 11.66
C THR A 509 1.67 25.56 11.15
N SER A 510 1.65 25.82 9.84
CA SER A 510 2.31 26.99 9.24
C SER A 510 1.68 27.38 7.90
N GLU A 511 1.77 28.66 7.58
CA GLU A 511 1.33 29.22 6.30
C GLU A 511 2.49 29.28 5.29
N ILE A 512 2.24 28.94 4.03
CA ILE A 512 3.22 29.00 2.94
C ILE A 512 2.98 30.26 2.12
N ALA A 513 3.93 31.20 2.16
CA ALA A 513 3.91 32.38 1.30
C ALA A 513 4.06 31.96 -0.18
N ALA A 514 3.42 32.69 -1.10
CA ALA A 514 3.43 32.35 -2.52
C ALA A 514 4.88 32.28 -3.07
N GLY A 515 5.23 31.14 -3.67
CA GLY A 515 6.57 30.91 -4.24
C GLY A 515 7.67 30.60 -3.21
N ALA A 516 7.30 30.40 -1.94
CA ALA A 516 8.19 29.89 -0.90
C ALA A 516 7.89 28.41 -0.61
N SER A 517 8.83 27.71 0.03
CA SER A 517 8.58 26.39 0.64
C SER A 517 8.30 26.52 2.13
N GLY A 518 7.50 25.60 2.65
CA GLY A 518 7.35 25.38 4.09
C GLY A 518 8.51 24.55 4.64
N HIS A 519 8.65 24.55 5.96
CA HIS A 519 9.65 23.73 6.64
C HIS A 519 9.02 23.05 7.86
N LEU A 520 9.30 21.75 7.99
CA LEU A 520 8.89 20.91 9.10
C LEU A 520 10.11 20.25 9.73
N TYR A 521 9.99 19.87 11.01
CA TYR A 521 11.06 19.16 11.70
C TYR A 521 10.47 18.02 12.54
N LEU A 522 10.37 16.85 11.91
CA LEU A 522 9.62 15.71 12.43
C LEU A 522 10.55 14.58 12.89
N PRO A 523 10.15 13.80 13.90
CA PRO A 523 10.89 12.61 14.31
C PRO A 523 10.86 11.49 13.26
N LYS A 524 11.67 10.44 13.45
CA LYS A 524 11.58 9.20 12.66
C LYS A 524 10.15 8.65 12.74
N GLY A 525 9.53 8.39 11.60
CA GLY A 525 8.17 7.88 11.51
C GLY A 525 7.47 8.20 10.19
N LYS A 526 6.21 7.77 10.08
CA LYS A 526 5.32 8.06 8.95
C LYS A 526 4.24 9.04 9.41
N TYR A 527 3.99 10.08 8.62
CA TYR A 527 3.06 11.15 8.95
C TYR A 527 2.21 11.54 7.74
N THR A 528 1.06 12.14 8.02
CA THR A 528 0.19 12.75 7.02
C THR A 528 0.20 14.26 7.21
N LEU A 529 0.71 14.97 6.23
CA LEU A 529 0.59 16.41 6.04
C LEU A 529 -0.77 16.73 5.43
N ILE A 530 -1.46 17.71 6.00
CA ILE A 530 -2.74 18.20 5.50
C ILE A 530 -2.51 19.60 4.95
N TYR A 531 -2.72 19.81 3.66
CA TYR A 531 -2.77 21.14 3.06
C TYR A 531 -4.20 21.67 3.07
N HIS A 532 -4.31 22.94 3.42
CA HIS A 532 -5.51 23.74 3.33
C HIS A 532 -5.29 24.83 2.27
N ILE A 533 -6.04 24.77 1.18
CA ILE A 533 -5.95 25.72 0.07
C ILE A 533 -7.28 26.46 -0.03
N ALA A 534 -7.30 27.72 0.35
CA ALA A 534 -8.47 28.58 0.22
C ALA A 534 -8.27 29.60 -0.91
N ASP A 535 -9.30 29.78 -1.72
CA ASP A 535 -9.41 30.90 -2.66
C ASP A 535 -9.72 32.23 -1.90
N GLN A 536 -10.02 33.31 -2.63
CA GLN A 536 -10.35 34.60 -2.02
C GLN A 536 -11.82 34.70 -1.55
N CYS A 537 -12.66 33.77 -1.99
CA CYS A 537 -14.05 33.60 -1.57
C CYS A 537 -14.22 32.65 -0.37
N TRP A 538 -13.11 32.12 0.15
CA TRP A 538 -13.02 31.15 1.24
C TRP A 538 -13.60 29.78 0.92
N ASN A 539 -13.67 29.39 -0.35
CA ASN A 539 -13.89 27.99 -0.69
C ASN A 539 -12.56 27.25 -0.51
N GLU A 540 -12.61 26.15 0.25
CA GLU A 540 -11.41 25.44 0.70
C GLU A 540 -11.29 24.06 0.05
N ARG A 541 -10.08 23.75 -0.43
CA ARG A 541 -9.64 22.44 -0.89
C ARG A 541 -8.64 21.87 0.10
N ILE A 542 -8.93 20.66 0.59
CA ILE A 542 -8.00 19.89 1.44
C ILE A 542 -7.25 18.87 0.58
N ILE A 543 -5.93 18.77 0.80
CA ILE A 543 -5.06 17.81 0.09
C ILE A 543 -4.15 17.11 1.10
N LEU A 544 -3.99 15.79 0.98
CA LEU A 544 -3.10 15.00 1.84
C LEU A 544 -1.75 14.72 1.18
N LYS A 545 -0.69 14.98 1.96
CA LYS A 545 0.75 14.72 1.80
C LYS A 545 1.29 13.58 2.66
N ASP A 546 1.81 12.46 2.17
CA ASP A 546 2.60 11.61 3.10
C ASP A 546 3.99 12.16 3.32
N ILE A 547 4.47 11.98 4.54
CA ILE A 547 5.85 12.22 4.93
C ILE A 547 6.39 10.92 5.52
N ILE A 548 7.56 10.50 5.05
CA ILE A 548 8.30 9.37 5.59
C ILE A 548 9.65 9.90 6.05
N VAL A 549 9.83 9.93 7.37
CA VAL A 549 11.11 10.20 8.00
C VAL A 549 11.69 8.87 8.42
N TYR A 550 12.77 8.47 7.79
CA TYR A 550 13.49 7.25 8.13
C TYR A 550 14.86 7.60 8.69
N ASP A 551 15.42 6.66 9.41
CA ASP A 551 16.80 6.74 9.81
C ASP A 551 17.65 6.11 8.73
N ASP A 552 18.75 6.76 8.31
CA ASP A 552 19.83 6.21 7.45
C ASP A 552 21.21 6.24 8.12
N THR A 553 21.29 6.70 9.37
CA THR A 553 22.57 6.83 10.05
C THR A 553 22.97 5.48 10.64
N PRO A 554 24.18 4.96 10.37
CA PRO A 554 24.67 3.78 11.07
C PRO A 554 25.04 4.13 12.53
N PRO A 555 25.01 3.15 13.45
CA PRO A 555 25.33 3.38 14.85
C PRO A 555 26.76 3.85 15.02
N VAL A 556 27.03 4.62 16.07
CA VAL A 556 28.38 5.06 16.45
C VAL A 556 28.98 4.04 17.40
N PRO A 557 30.03 3.29 16.97
CA PRO A 557 30.66 2.29 17.81
C PRO A 557 31.64 2.99 18.77
N VAL A 558 31.56 2.62 20.05
CA VAL A 558 32.50 3.03 21.10
C VAL A 558 32.94 1.76 21.81
N CYS A 559 34.23 1.43 21.74
CA CYS A 559 34.73 0.18 22.28
C CYS A 559 36.03 0.34 23.04
N ASP A 560 36.31 -0.67 23.85
CA ASP A 560 37.56 -0.79 24.57
C ASP A 560 38.73 -0.91 23.59
N GLU A 561 39.64 0.07 23.59
CA GLU A 561 40.82 0.06 22.71
C GLU A 561 41.73 -1.15 23.00
N ILE A 562 41.85 -1.52 24.29
CA ILE A 562 42.67 -2.63 24.77
C ILE A 562 41.91 -3.44 25.81
N THR A 563 41.67 -4.72 25.53
CA THR A 563 41.05 -5.66 26.47
C THR A 563 42.06 -6.71 26.90
N GLN A 564 42.17 -6.99 28.21
CA GLN A 564 43.13 -7.98 28.72
C GLN A 564 42.43 -9.19 29.32
N VAL A 565 42.77 -10.38 28.83
CA VAL A 565 42.16 -11.65 29.25
C VAL A 565 43.19 -12.63 29.79
N SER A 566 42.77 -13.45 30.75
CA SER A 566 43.61 -14.52 31.32
C SER A 566 43.16 -15.87 30.74
N LEU A 567 44.10 -16.64 30.19
CA LEU A 567 43.81 -17.95 29.61
C LEU A 567 43.59 -19.00 30.71
N ASP A 568 42.72 -19.97 30.45
CA ASP A 568 42.57 -21.16 31.30
C ASP A 568 43.91 -21.93 31.36
N PRO A 569 44.40 -22.31 32.56
CA PRO A 569 45.74 -22.88 32.71
C PRO A 569 45.82 -24.36 32.31
N LYS A 570 44.68 -25.03 32.09
CA LYS A 570 44.60 -26.45 31.71
C LYS A 570 44.37 -26.62 30.22
N GLU A 571 43.50 -25.81 29.64
CA GLU A 571 43.03 -25.92 28.27
C GLU A 571 43.53 -24.78 27.36
N CYS A 572 44.21 -23.76 27.90
CA CYS A 572 44.89 -22.67 27.18
C CYS A 572 44.00 -21.82 26.26
N TRP A 573 42.77 -21.54 26.68
CA TRP A 573 41.82 -20.69 25.97
C TRP A 573 41.07 -19.73 26.91
N ALA A 574 40.51 -18.65 26.38
CA ALA A 574 39.58 -17.76 27.08
C ALA A 574 38.45 -17.32 26.16
N ARG A 575 37.27 -17.04 26.70
CA ARG A 575 36.12 -16.53 25.95
C ARG A 575 35.95 -15.03 26.16
N VAL A 576 35.72 -14.31 25.06
CA VAL A 576 35.43 -12.87 25.06
C VAL A 576 34.08 -12.66 24.39
N TYR A 577 33.10 -12.12 25.13
CA TYR A 577 31.79 -11.80 24.57
C TYR A 577 31.83 -10.43 23.88
N ALA A 578 31.13 -10.30 22.75
CA ALA A 578 31.11 -9.06 21.96
C ALA A 578 30.62 -7.85 22.78
N LYS A 579 29.59 -8.04 23.59
CA LYS A 579 29.04 -7.00 24.47
C LYS A 579 30.01 -6.49 25.55
N ASP A 580 31.00 -7.32 25.94
CA ASP A 580 31.96 -6.96 27.00
C ASP A 580 33.08 -6.07 26.44
N LEU A 581 33.12 -5.89 25.11
CA LEU A 581 34.07 -5.05 24.39
C LEU A 581 33.52 -3.64 24.10
N ASP A 582 32.24 -3.41 24.42
CA ASP A 582 31.56 -2.14 24.22
C ASP A 582 31.84 -1.17 25.39
N ASP A 583 32.15 0.09 25.06
CA ASP A 583 32.35 1.20 26.01
C ASP A 583 31.31 2.32 25.79
N GLY A 584 30.07 1.93 25.44
CA GLY A 584 28.95 2.85 25.26
C GLY A 584 28.66 3.23 23.80
N SER A 585 28.68 2.26 22.90
CA SER A 585 28.15 2.45 21.54
C SER A 585 26.70 2.93 21.60
N HIS A 586 26.34 3.81 20.67
CA HIS A 586 25.03 4.44 20.67
C HIS A 586 24.60 4.80 19.27
N ASP A 587 23.29 4.98 19.13
CA ASP A 587 22.66 5.49 17.94
C ASP A 587 21.63 6.56 18.34
N ASN A 588 21.44 7.58 17.52
CA ASN A 588 20.58 8.71 17.84
C ASN A 588 19.09 8.37 17.79
N CYS A 589 18.69 7.37 17.00
CA CYS A 589 17.31 6.93 16.80
C CYS A 589 17.03 5.53 17.36
N CYS A 590 18.07 4.77 17.67
CA CYS A 590 18.01 3.40 18.11
C CYS A 590 18.53 3.24 19.53
N GLN A 591 17.66 2.80 20.45
CA GLN A 591 18.07 2.53 21.85
C GLN A 591 18.57 1.10 22.07
N GLN A 592 18.29 0.18 21.14
CA GLN A 592 18.71 -1.21 21.22
C GLN A 592 19.72 -1.49 20.11
N LEU A 593 20.92 -1.91 20.48
CA LEU A 593 21.99 -2.28 19.57
C LEU A 593 22.33 -3.75 19.75
N HIS A 594 22.72 -4.41 18.66
CA HIS A 594 23.25 -5.77 18.69
C HIS A 594 24.76 -5.74 18.47
N PHE A 595 25.50 -6.61 19.15
CA PHE A 595 26.97 -6.64 19.10
C PHE A 595 27.44 -8.01 18.62
N ALA A 596 28.42 -8.02 17.72
CA ALA A 596 29.10 -9.25 17.35
C ALA A 596 30.59 -9.01 17.18
N VAL A 597 31.39 -10.05 17.44
CA VAL A 597 32.85 -9.99 17.40
C VAL A 597 33.41 -10.98 16.40
N ALA A 598 34.47 -10.59 15.71
CA ALA A 598 35.24 -11.46 14.84
C ALA A 598 36.74 -11.16 14.92
N ASN A 599 37.57 -12.13 14.56
CA ASN A 599 39.00 -11.87 14.35
C ASN A 599 39.23 -11.09 13.04
N MET A 600 40.08 -10.07 13.05
CA MET A 600 40.32 -9.21 11.88
C MET A 600 40.93 -9.97 10.69
N ASP A 601 41.79 -10.95 10.95
CA ASP A 601 42.38 -11.79 9.91
C ASP A 601 41.31 -12.66 9.25
N SER A 602 40.36 -13.19 10.03
CA SER A 602 39.22 -13.96 9.50
C SER A 602 38.33 -13.11 8.60
N VAL A 603 37.97 -11.90 9.03
CA VAL A 603 37.15 -10.98 8.23
C VAL A 603 37.84 -10.65 6.90
N THR A 604 39.13 -10.33 6.95
CA THR A 604 39.94 -10.01 5.76
C THR A 604 40.09 -11.22 4.84
N TYR A 605 40.34 -12.40 5.40
CA TYR A 605 40.49 -13.64 4.66
C TYR A 605 39.22 -13.98 3.88
N TRP A 606 38.05 -13.98 4.52
CA TRP A 606 36.80 -14.37 3.87
C TRP A 606 36.34 -13.36 2.83
N ARG A 607 36.58 -12.07 3.05
CA ARG A 607 36.30 -11.03 2.05
C ARG A 607 37.10 -11.25 0.76
N ASN A 608 38.42 -11.48 0.91
CA ASN A 608 39.29 -11.73 -0.24
C ASN A 608 38.98 -13.08 -0.92
N TYR A 609 38.71 -14.11 -0.12
CA TYR A 609 38.34 -15.43 -0.63
C TYR A 609 37.11 -15.36 -1.55
N TRP A 610 36.02 -14.72 -1.10
CA TRP A 610 34.80 -14.64 -1.91
C TRP A 610 34.95 -13.71 -3.11
N HIS A 611 35.67 -12.60 -2.96
CA HIS A 611 36.03 -11.74 -4.08
C HIS A 611 36.75 -12.53 -5.19
N ASP A 612 37.81 -13.26 -4.83
CA ASP A 612 38.61 -14.04 -5.78
C ASP A 612 37.81 -15.23 -6.35
N TYR A 613 36.98 -15.86 -5.53
CA TYR A 613 36.09 -16.95 -5.97
C TYR A 613 35.07 -16.46 -7.00
N PHE A 614 34.42 -15.31 -6.77
CA PHE A 614 33.45 -14.74 -7.70
C PHE A 614 34.12 -14.30 -9.00
N ILE A 615 35.26 -13.61 -8.95
CA ILE A 615 36.01 -13.26 -10.16
C ILE A 615 36.43 -14.51 -10.93
N GLY A 616 36.91 -15.54 -10.23
CA GLY A 616 37.28 -16.82 -10.85
C GLY A 616 36.10 -17.55 -11.49
N CYS A 617 34.89 -17.38 -10.97
CA CYS A 617 33.67 -18.02 -11.48
C CYS A 617 33.03 -17.26 -12.65
N ILE A 618 32.68 -15.98 -12.45
CA ILE A 618 31.87 -15.21 -13.43
C ILE A 618 32.70 -14.24 -14.29
N GLY A 619 33.99 -14.07 -13.98
CA GLY A 619 34.90 -13.15 -14.65
C GLY A 619 34.78 -11.69 -14.19
N GLU A 620 35.88 -10.95 -14.28
CA GLU A 620 36.01 -9.56 -13.80
C GLU A 620 34.92 -8.62 -14.36
N ASN A 621 34.63 -8.69 -15.67
CA ASN A 621 33.66 -7.80 -16.31
C ASN A 621 32.26 -7.93 -15.71
N LYS A 622 31.81 -9.16 -15.40
CA LYS A 622 30.50 -9.38 -14.80
C LYS A 622 30.49 -8.94 -13.33
N TYR A 623 31.54 -9.28 -12.58
CA TYR A 623 31.69 -8.87 -11.19
C TYR A 623 31.60 -7.34 -11.04
N TYR A 624 32.43 -6.59 -11.77
CA TYR A 624 32.45 -5.13 -11.65
C TYR A 624 31.18 -4.44 -12.17
N SER A 625 30.42 -5.08 -13.07
CA SER A 625 29.11 -4.57 -13.51
C SER A 625 28.00 -4.69 -12.45
N GLY A 626 28.14 -5.62 -11.51
CA GLY A 626 27.21 -5.86 -10.41
C GLY A 626 27.87 -5.75 -9.03
N LYS A 627 28.96 -4.96 -8.94
CA LYS A 627 29.89 -4.93 -7.81
C LYS A 627 29.17 -4.77 -6.47
N ASP A 628 28.30 -3.76 -6.37
CA ASP A 628 27.60 -3.42 -5.13
C ASP A 628 26.73 -4.58 -4.64
N GLY A 629 26.09 -5.31 -5.54
CA GLY A 629 25.31 -6.50 -5.19
C GLY A 629 26.20 -7.62 -4.66
N TYR A 630 27.30 -7.93 -5.34
CA TYR A 630 28.23 -8.98 -4.89
C TYR A 630 28.94 -8.64 -3.58
N GLU A 631 29.36 -7.38 -3.38
CA GLU A 631 29.94 -6.93 -2.11
C GLU A 631 28.92 -6.98 -0.98
N THR A 632 27.66 -6.60 -1.23
CA THR A 632 26.57 -6.74 -0.25
C THR A 632 26.40 -8.20 0.17
N PHE A 633 26.40 -9.15 -0.77
CA PHE A 633 26.32 -10.58 -0.46
C PHE A 633 27.52 -11.09 0.33
N ILE A 634 28.74 -10.64 0.00
CA ILE A 634 29.96 -11.01 0.75
C ILE A 634 29.84 -10.52 2.19
N GLU A 635 29.43 -9.27 2.39
CA GLU A 635 29.27 -8.72 3.74
C GLU A 635 28.13 -9.40 4.49
N GLU A 636 26.99 -9.72 3.86
CA GLU A 636 25.91 -10.50 4.50
C GLU A 636 26.41 -11.86 4.98
N TRP A 637 27.21 -12.58 4.16
CA TRP A 637 27.80 -13.86 4.53
C TRP A 637 28.81 -13.71 5.69
N ILE A 638 29.69 -12.71 5.61
CA ILE A 638 30.69 -12.44 6.66
C ILE A 638 29.99 -12.12 7.97
N ASN A 639 29.01 -11.22 7.93
CA ASN A 639 28.23 -10.89 9.10
C ASN A 639 27.56 -12.14 9.66
N THR A 640 26.95 -12.99 8.84
CA THR A 640 26.21 -14.14 9.34
C THR A 640 27.10 -15.23 9.94
N PHE A 641 28.30 -15.50 9.40
CA PHE A 641 29.10 -16.69 9.73
C PHE A 641 30.51 -16.44 10.26
N VAL A 642 31.00 -15.21 10.17
CA VAL A 642 32.33 -14.84 10.67
C VAL A 642 32.22 -14.07 11.98
N PHE A 643 31.23 -13.19 12.09
CA PHE A 643 30.86 -12.56 13.34
C PHE A 643 30.02 -13.49 14.20
N ASP A 644 30.20 -13.41 15.52
CA ASP A 644 29.49 -14.23 16.50
C ASP A 644 29.30 -13.46 17.82
N ASP A 645 28.48 -13.99 18.73
CA ASP A 645 28.21 -13.38 20.04
C ASP A 645 29.45 -13.33 20.95
N TYR A 646 30.40 -14.22 20.71
CA TYR A 646 31.65 -14.32 21.43
C TYR A 646 32.75 -14.91 20.55
N ILE A 647 33.99 -14.73 20.96
CA ILE A 647 35.14 -15.38 20.34
C ILE A 647 35.98 -16.08 21.40
N ASP A 648 36.40 -17.30 21.10
CA ASP A 648 37.36 -18.05 21.91
C ASP A 648 38.77 -17.73 21.43
N VAL A 649 39.56 -17.15 22.32
CA VAL A 649 40.94 -16.73 22.04
C VAL A 649 41.90 -17.75 22.65
N THR A 650 42.92 -18.11 21.88
CA THR A 650 43.92 -19.12 22.27
C THR A 650 45.32 -18.54 22.10
N GLU A 651 46.30 -19.17 22.75
CA GLU A 651 47.72 -18.79 22.70
C GLU A 651 48.03 -17.41 23.34
N CYS A 652 49.11 -17.35 24.13
CA CYS A 652 49.55 -16.09 24.72
C CYS A 652 50.03 -15.11 23.65
N GLY A 653 49.74 -13.81 23.83
CA GLY A 653 50.14 -12.76 22.90
C GLY A 653 49.03 -11.73 22.66
N SER A 654 49.19 -10.92 21.62
CA SER A 654 48.21 -9.93 21.19
C SER A 654 47.49 -10.40 19.92
N GLU A 655 46.20 -10.16 19.83
CA GLU A 655 45.43 -10.33 18.59
C GLU A 655 44.45 -9.18 18.37
N GLN A 656 44.17 -8.87 17.10
CA GLN A 656 43.25 -7.81 16.73
C GLN A 656 41.86 -8.39 16.44
N LEU A 657 40.87 -7.88 17.17
CA LEU A 657 39.46 -8.21 16.99
C LEU A 657 38.71 -7.02 16.35
N VAL A 658 37.60 -7.34 15.71
CA VAL A 658 36.62 -6.38 15.19
C VAL A 658 35.36 -6.55 16.02
N LEU A 659 34.96 -5.50 16.73
CA LEU A 659 33.61 -5.39 17.27
C LEU A 659 32.75 -4.68 16.22
N ARG A 660 31.66 -5.32 15.84
CA ARG A 660 30.67 -4.76 14.93
C ARG A 660 29.37 -4.49 15.69
N VAL A 661 28.90 -3.26 15.56
CA VAL A 661 27.70 -2.75 16.24
C VAL A 661 26.60 -2.59 15.21
N TYR A 662 25.46 -3.23 15.44
CA TYR A 662 24.31 -3.24 14.55
C TYR A 662 23.12 -2.52 15.16
N GLU A 663 22.31 -1.86 14.33
CA GLU A 663 20.99 -1.36 14.76
C GLU A 663 20.04 -2.53 15.04
N ALA A 664 19.31 -2.50 16.16
CA ALA A 664 18.40 -3.56 16.60
C ALA A 664 17.05 -3.04 17.14
N CYS A 665 16.64 -1.82 16.79
CA CYS A 665 15.54 -1.09 17.46
C CYS A 665 14.17 -1.77 17.37
N ASP A 666 13.90 -2.44 16.24
CA ASP A 666 12.60 -3.03 15.93
C ASP A 666 12.64 -4.57 15.98
N LEU A 667 13.70 -5.14 16.58
CA LEU A 667 13.84 -6.59 16.68
C LEU A 667 12.92 -7.20 17.74
N PRO A 668 12.28 -8.36 17.44
CA PRO A 668 11.62 -9.13 18.46
C PRO A 668 12.62 -9.61 19.51
N VAL A 669 12.16 -9.66 20.77
CA VAL A 669 12.97 -10.13 21.90
C VAL A 669 13.47 -11.55 21.63
N TYR A 670 14.79 -11.73 21.71
CA TYR A 670 15.42 -13.04 21.61
C TYR A 670 15.00 -13.95 22.78
N ASP A 671 14.50 -15.15 22.46
CA ASP A 671 14.21 -16.21 23.44
C ASP A 671 15.06 -17.46 23.13
N PRO A 672 16.07 -17.78 23.95
CA PRO A 672 16.94 -18.95 23.73
C PRO A 672 16.22 -20.30 23.89
N HIS A 673 14.99 -20.33 24.43
CA HIS A 673 14.18 -21.56 24.48
C HIS A 673 13.36 -21.79 23.20
N ALA A 674 13.18 -20.75 22.39
CA ALA A 674 12.39 -20.79 21.16
C ALA A 674 13.25 -20.87 19.90
N PHE A 675 14.50 -20.38 19.96
CA PHE A 675 15.43 -20.33 18.82
C PHE A 675 16.71 -21.12 19.10
N PHE A 676 17.16 -21.94 18.12
CA PHE A 676 18.37 -22.75 18.21
C PHE A 676 19.54 -22.00 17.57
N GLY A 677 20.28 -21.26 18.38
CA GLY A 677 21.41 -20.46 17.94
C GLY A 677 21.64 -19.29 18.90
N GLY A 678 22.77 -18.62 18.74
CA GLY A 678 23.10 -17.41 19.49
C GLY A 678 22.21 -16.21 19.15
N GLU A 679 22.36 -15.13 19.92
CA GLU A 679 21.66 -13.85 19.71
C GLU A 679 22.00 -13.25 18.34
N HIS A 680 23.24 -13.40 17.88
CA HIS A 680 23.65 -12.94 16.56
C HIS A 680 22.99 -13.72 15.42
N LYS A 681 22.78 -15.03 15.60
CA LYS A 681 22.04 -15.83 14.62
C LYS A 681 20.57 -15.44 14.62
N TRP A 682 20.00 -15.10 15.78
CA TRP A 682 18.65 -14.54 15.86
C TRP A 682 18.54 -13.20 15.14
N TYR A 683 19.54 -12.32 15.29
CA TYR A 683 19.61 -11.05 14.57
C TYR A 683 19.52 -11.25 13.06
N TRP A 684 20.36 -12.13 12.51
CA TRP A 684 20.40 -12.43 11.07
C TRP A 684 19.21 -13.25 10.58
N TYR A 685 18.59 -14.05 11.43
CA TYR A 685 17.34 -14.74 11.09
C TYR A 685 16.21 -13.75 10.80
N ASN A 686 16.20 -12.60 11.48
CA ASN A 686 15.19 -11.57 11.30
C ASN A 686 15.52 -10.59 10.15
N HIS A 687 16.80 -10.41 9.79
CA HIS A 687 17.23 -9.43 8.79
C HIS A 687 17.70 -10.01 7.45
N SER A 688 18.11 -11.28 7.39
CA SER A 688 18.55 -11.94 6.16
C SER A 688 17.58 -13.02 5.74
N ARG A 689 16.97 -12.80 4.57
CA ARG A 689 16.13 -13.80 3.92
C ARG A 689 16.91 -15.04 3.48
N VAL A 690 18.16 -14.85 3.07
CA VAL A 690 19.05 -15.94 2.64
C VAL A 690 19.37 -16.83 3.84
N PHE A 691 19.77 -16.23 4.97
CA PHE A 691 20.06 -16.96 6.20
C PHE A 691 18.81 -17.62 6.79
N GLN A 692 17.66 -16.94 6.81
CA GLN A 692 16.42 -17.54 7.29
C GLN A 692 16.09 -18.85 6.54
N THR A 693 16.22 -18.82 5.22
CA THR A 693 15.95 -19.99 4.37
C THR A 693 16.96 -21.12 4.63
N PHE A 694 18.24 -20.76 4.72
CA PHE A 694 19.32 -21.69 5.03
C PHE A 694 19.15 -22.34 6.41
N TYR A 695 18.89 -21.54 7.44
CA TYR A 695 18.69 -21.97 8.81
C TYR A 695 17.56 -23.00 8.92
N LEU A 696 16.43 -22.75 8.24
CA LEU A 696 15.32 -23.70 8.20
C LEU A 696 15.69 -24.99 7.45
N TRP A 697 16.43 -24.91 6.35
CA TRP A 697 16.89 -26.10 5.61
C TRP A 697 17.87 -26.96 6.42
N LYS A 698 18.69 -26.31 7.25
CA LYS A 698 19.74 -26.94 8.05
C LYS A 698 19.41 -27.03 9.54
N LEU A 699 18.14 -26.85 9.92
CA LEU A 699 17.75 -26.77 11.32
C LEU A 699 18.17 -28.00 12.13
N ASP A 700 18.05 -29.19 11.55
CA ASP A 700 18.50 -30.43 12.20
C ASP A 700 20.03 -30.43 12.42
N GLU A 701 20.79 -29.86 11.50
CA GLU A 701 22.25 -29.71 11.66
C GLU A 701 22.60 -28.63 12.69
N PHE A 702 21.82 -27.54 12.75
CA PHE A 702 21.92 -26.54 13.81
C PHE A 702 21.66 -27.12 15.21
N ILE A 703 20.70 -28.04 15.33
CA ILE A 703 20.37 -28.70 16.60
C ILE A 703 21.45 -29.70 17.03
N HIS A 704 22.04 -30.45 16.10
CA HIS A 704 22.90 -31.59 16.42
C HIS A 704 24.40 -31.35 16.27
N TYR A 705 24.83 -30.50 15.34
CA TYR A 705 26.23 -30.39 14.92
C TYR A 705 26.83 -28.97 15.06
N GLY A 706 26.05 -27.95 15.40
CA GLY A 706 26.54 -26.58 15.61
C GLY A 706 26.18 -25.63 14.47
N ASP A 707 27.05 -24.69 14.10
CA ASP A 707 26.81 -23.64 13.07
C ASP A 707 27.25 -24.11 11.66
N PRO A 708 26.40 -24.83 10.88
CA PRO A 708 26.73 -25.18 9.50
C PRO A 708 26.81 -23.90 8.66
N ARG A 709 27.82 -23.82 7.79
CA ARG A 709 27.97 -22.71 6.84
C ARG A 709 27.47 -23.13 5.46
N TYR A 710 26.70 -22.27 4.79
CA TYR A 710 26.42 -22.49 3.37
C TYR A 710 27.59 -22.06 2.49
N GLN A 711 27.75 -22.76 1.37
CA GLN A 711 28.67 -22.42 0.30
C GLN A 711 27.94 -21.81 -0.90
N ILE A 712 28.70 -21.03 -1.66
CA ILE A 712 28.28 -20.52 -2.96
C ILE A 712 29.05 -21.33 -3.99
N ILE A 713 28.31 -22.04 -4.84
CA ILE A 713 28.82 -22.93 -5.87
C ILE A 713 28.78 -22.20 -7.21
N CYS A 714 29.89 -22.31 -7.95
CA CYS A 714 29.97 -21.93 -9.34
C CYS A 714 29.33 -23.00 -10.25
N ASP A 715 28.24 -22.64 -10.93
CA ASP A 715 27.56 -23.47 -11.92
C ASP A 715 27.74 -22.85 -13.32
N GLY A 716 28.90 -23.13 -13.92
CA GLY A 716 29.34 -22.48 -15.16
C GLY A 716 29.64 -21.00 -14.94
N ASP A 717 28.88 -20.14 -15.60
CA ASP A 717 29.02 -18.67 -15.57
C ASP A 717 28.07 -18.00 -14.55
N PHE A 718 27.51 -18.78 -13.62
CA PHE A 718 26.49 -18.35 -12.65
C PHE A 718 26.85 -18.82 -11.22
N LEU A 719 26.53 -17.98 -10.24
CA LEU A 719 26.64 -18.31 -8.81
C LEU A 719 25.31 -18.89 -8.30
N ARG A 720 25.39 -19.97 -7.50
CA ARG A 720 24.25 -20.59 -6.82
C ARG A 720 24.62 -20.93 -5.38
N TYR A 721 23.63 -21.06 -4.52
CA TYR A 721 23.84 -21.59 -3.18
C TYR A 721 23.94 -23.12 -3.20
N ASP A 722 24.67 -23.70 -2.25
CA ASP A 722 24.77 -25.16 -2.05
C ASP A 722 23.53 -25.79 -1.40
N PHE A 723 22.56 -24.94 -1.02
CA PHE A 723 21.23 -25.30 -0.62
C PHE A 723 20.22 -24.97 -1.73
N PRO A 724 19.08 -25.68 -1.82
CA PRO A 724 18.12 -25.51 -2.90
C PRO A 724 17.45 -24.13 -2.84
N VAL A 725 18.10 -23.13 -3.43
CA VAL A 725 17.55 -21.81 -3.75
C VAL A 725 17.54 -21.71 -5.26
N ILE A 726 16.35 -21.79 -5.87
CA ILE A 726 16.21 -21.50 -7.29
C ILE A 726 15.86 -20.02 -7.41
N GLY A 727 16.81 -19.26 -7.95
CA GLY A 727 16.68 -17.84 -8.27
C GLY A 727 17.66 -16.98 -7.48
N MET A 728 18.63 -16.38 -8.16
CA MET A 728 19.29 -15.18 -7.65
C MET A 728 18.21 -14.16 -7.27
N PRO A 729 18.27 -13.48 -6.12
CA PRO A 729 17.52 -12.27 -5.93
C PRO A 729 18.09 -11.26 -6.92
N ILE A 730 17.43 -11.06 -8.05
CA ILE A 730 17.47 -9.72 -8.64
C ILE A 730 16.76 -8.88 -7.59
N VAL A 731 17.50 -7.94 -6.99
CA VAL A 731 16.99 -6.97 -6.03
C VAL A 731 15.83 -6.22 -6.69
N TYR A 732 14.62 -6.74 -6.52
CA TYR A 732 13.37 -6.05 -6.72
C TYR A 732 12.45 -6.45 -5.57
N ASP A 733 12.25 -5.42 -4.77
CA ASP A 733 11.47 -5.29 -3.56
C ASP A 733 10.07 -5.91 -3.68
N HIS A 734 9.78 -6.97 -2.92
CA HIS A 734 8.41 -7.49 -2.71
C HIS A 734 8.38 -8.40 -1.47
N ALA A 735 7.92 -7.87 -0.34
CA ALA A 735 7.54 -8.65 0.84
C ALA A 735 6.25 -8.09 1.46
N ASP A 736 5.11 -8.64 1.04
CA ASP A 736 3.83 -8.39 1.72
C ASP A 736 2.95 -9.65 1.66
N ASN A 737 3.54 -10.81 1.99
CA ASN A 737 2.87 -12.04 2.41
C ASN A 737 3.93 -13.05 2.87
N ASN A 738 3.84 -13.54 4.10
CA ASN A 738 4.59 -14.73 4.52
C ASN A 738 4.11 -15.91 3.65
N PRO A 739 4.97 -16.54 2.85
CA PRO A 739 4.55 -17.68 2.02
C PRO A 739 4.12 -18.85 2.91
N SER A 740 3.08 -19.59 2.52
CA SER A 740 2.69 -20.78 3.26
C SER A 740 3.70 -21.90 3.00
N LEU A 741 4.14 -22.54 4.08
CA LEU A 741 5.01 -23.70 4.01
C LEU A 741 4.18 -24.87 3.48
N THR A 742 4.57 -25.49 2.36
CA THR A 742 3.89 -26.67 1.82
C THR A 742 4.86 -27.82 1.58
N GLU A 743 4.30 -29.02 1.38
CA GLU A 743 5.02 -30.26 1.08
C GLU A 743 5.95 -30.17 -0.14
N SER A 744 5.67 -29.29 -1.10
CA SER A 744 6.53 -29.03 -2.28
C SER A 744 7.28 -27.69 -2.19
N GLY A 745 7.22 -27.05 -1.02
CA GLY A 745 7.91 -25.80 -0.73
C GLY A 745 7.07 -24.58 -0.38
N TYR A 746 7.66 -23.40 -0.41
CA TYR A 746 6.92 -22.15 -0.24
C TYR A 746 6.01 -21.91 -1.45
N SER A 747 4.69 -21.95 -1.23
CA SER A 747 3.71 -21.65 -2.28
C SER A 747 2.63 -20.70 -1.78
N GLY A 748 1.86 -20.10 -2.69
CA GLY A 748 0.64 -19.38 -2.31
C GLY A 748 0.75 -17.87 -2.09
N CYS A 749 1.67 -17.16 -2.74
CA CYS A 749 1.33 -15.77 -3.06
C CYS A 749 0.20 -15.84 -4.09
N GLY A 750 -1.04 -15.79 -3.63
CA GLY A 750 -2.11 -15.37 -4.52
C GLY A 750 -1.70 -14.03 -5.10
N VAL A 751 -2.08 -13.77 -6.35
CA VAL A 751 -2.27 -12.41 -6.84
C VAL A 751 -3.47 -11.81 -6.07
N ALA A 752 -3.43 -11.86 -4.74
CA ALA A 752 -4.32 -11.11 -3.89
C ALA A 752 -3.75 -9.70 -3.98
N GLY A 753 -4.48 -8.82 -4.67
CA GLY A 753 -4.19 -7.40 -4.64
C GLY A 753 -3.89 -6.99 -3.21
N LEU A 754 -2.83 -6.19 -3.04
CA LEU A 754 -2.49 -5.59 -1.76
C LEU A 754 -3.79 -5.10 -1.09
N PRO A 755 -4.01 -5.37 0.21
CA PRO A 755 -5.09 -4.70 0.93
C PRO A 755 -4.90 -3.20 0.73
N ASN A 756 -5.92 -2.54 0.20
CA ASN A 756 -5.91 -1.10 -0.01
C ASN A 756 -5.55 -0.42 1.32
N GLY A 757 -4.41 0.27 1.41
CA GLY A 757 -3.92 0.88 2.65
C GLY A 757 -2.88 0.09 3.47
N SER A 758 -2.17 -0.89 2.90
CA SER A 758 -0.96 -1.44 3.54
C SER A 758 0.17 -0.40 3.56
N ILE A 759 1.07 -0.50 4.55
CA ILE A 759 2.15 0.48 4.77
C ILE A 759 3.19 0.50 3.63
N TRP A 760 3.14 -0.50 2.75
CA TRP A 760 4.04 -0.73 1.63
C TRP A 760 3.57 -0.13 0.30
N GLU A 761 2.27 0.22 0.16
CA GLU A 761 1.81 1.04 -0.98
C GLU A 761 2.40 2.47 -0.91
N PHE A 762 2.85 2.91 0.27
CA PHE A 762 3.40 4.23 0.51
C PHE A 762 4.88 4.41 0.18
N GLU A 763 5.68 3.34 0.03
CA GLU A 763 7.13 3.47 -0.05
C GLU A 763 7.75 3.38 -1.46
N LEU A 764 7.02 2.86 -2.47
CA LEU A 764 7.57 2.54 -3.80
C LEU A 764 6.66 2.93 -4.98
N PRO A 765 6.65 4.20 -5.40
CA PRO A 765 5.68 4.62 -6.42
C PRO A 765 6.17 4.46 -7.88
N GLU A 766 7.46 4.19 -8.13
CA GLU A 766 8.00 4.16 -9.51
C GLU A 766 7.76 2.86 -10.31
N LEU A 767 7.03 1.87 -9.78
CA LEU A 767 6.80 0.59 -10.50
C LEU A 767 5.53 0.54 -11.37
N ARG A 768 4.75 1.63 -11.49
CA ARG A 768 3.47 1.60 -12.23
C ARG A 768 3.54 1.50 -13.76
N ASN A 769 4.71 1.54 -14.40
CA ASN A 769 4.80 1.53 -15.88
C ASN A 769 5.66 0.43 -16.50
N VAL A 770 6.03 -0.63 -15.75
CA VAL A 770 6.77 -1.76 -16.35
C VAL A 770 6.14 -3.10 -15.95
N HIS A 771 4.86 -3.29 -16.28
CA HIS A 771 4.31 -4.64 -16.41
C HIS A 771 4.53 -5.15 -17.83
N ALA A 772 5.74 -5.67 -18.09
CA ALA A 772 5.84 -6.88 -18.89
C ALA A 772 5.76 -8.06 -17.90
N PRO A 773 4.94 -9.09 -18.16
CA PRO A 773 4.80 -10.21 -17.23
C PRO A 773 6.11 -11.01 -17.23
N VAL A 774 6.92 -10.83 -16.20
CA VAL A 774 8.09 -11.70 -15.96
C VAL A 774 7.86 -12.45 -14.64
N PRO A 775 7.79 -13.79 -14.64
CA PRO A 775 7.16 -14.58 -13.57
C PRO A 775 8.10 -15.02 -12.43
N TRP A 776 9.04 -14.18 -11.96
CA TRP A 776 10.05 -14.62 -10.98
C TRP A 776 10.29 -13.61 -9.85
N GLY A 777 9.34 -13.54 -8.91
CA GLY A 777 9.59 -13.11 -7.52
C GLY A 777 9.53 -14.35 -6.62
N LEU A 778 9.90 -14.25 -5.34
CA LEU A 778 10.00 -15.38 -4.38
C LEU A 778 8.76 -16.27 -4.20
N CYS A 779 7.67 -15.91 -4.86
CA CYS A 779 6.44 -16.66 -5.00
C CYS A 779 6.49 -17.81 -6.03
N SER A 780 7.66 -18.11 -6.61
CA SER A 780 7.86 -19.26 -7.52
C SER A 780 8.87 -20.29 -6.98
N TRP A 781 8.95 -20.48 -5.66
CA TRP A 781 9.71 -21.60 -5.09
C TRP A 781 8.94 -22.91 -5.26
N GLN A 782 9.23 -23.63 -6.34
CA GLN A 782 8.91 -25.04 -6.49
C GLN A 782 10.21 -25.81 -6.55
N ILE A 783 10.36 -26.85 -5.73
CA ILE A 783 11.43 -27.81 -5.93
C ILE A 783 11.07 -28.61 -7.18
N TYR A 784 11.73 -28.35 -8.30
CA TYR A 784 11.37 -28.93 -9.61
C TYR A 784 11.80 -30.38 -9.80
N THR A 785 12.62 -30.90 -8.89
CA THR A 785 13.11 -32.28 -8.91
C THR A 785 12.38 -33.11 -7.87
N GLU A 786 11.83 -34.25 -8.25
CA GLU A 786 11.19 -35.20 -7.31
C GLU A 786 12.13 -35.55 -6.15
N GLU A 787 13.41 -35.77 -6.43
CA GLU A 787 14.45 -36.09 -5.43
C GLU A 787 14.67 -34.95 -4.41
N GLY A 788 14.65 -33.69 -4.87
CA GLY A 788 14.72 -32.53 -4.00
C GLY A 788 13.46 -32.33 -3.16
N VAL A 789 12.27 -32.64 -3.70
CA VAL A 789 11.01 -32.61 -2.95
C VAL A 789 11.04 -33.66 -1.83
N GLU A 790 11.51 -34.88 -2.13
CA GLU A 790 11.66 -35.95 -1.14
C GLU A 790 12.68 -35.59 -0.05
N ASP A 791 13.85 -35.03 -0.43
CA ASP A 791 14.85 -34.56 0.54
C ASP A 791 14.29 -33.45 1.44
N TRP A 792 13.60 -32.46 0.88
CA TRP A 792 12.92 -31.39 1.64
C TRP A 792 11.86 -31.95 2.60
N LYS A 793 10.98 -32.84 2.11
CA LYS A 793 9.96 -33.49 2.93
C LYS A 793 10.59 -34.24 4.10
N SER A 794 11.65 -35.01 3.84
CA SER A 794 12.34 -35.82 4.85
C SER A 794 13.05 -34.99 5.93
N ARG A 795 13.51 -33.77 5.60
CA ARG A 795 14.25 -32.89 6.53
C ARG A 795 13.38 -31.87 7.25
N VAL A 796 12.33 -31.37 6.59
CA VAL A 796 11.52 -30.24 7.08
C VAL A 796 10.12 -30.68 7.54
N PHE A 797 9.50 -31.68 6.91
CA PHE A 797 8.14 -32.12 7.26
C PHE A 797 8.09 -33.39 8.11
N GLU A 798 8.90 -34.41 7.79
CA GLU A 798 8.88 -35.68 8.51
C GLU A 798 9.44 -35.64 9.95
N PRO A 799 10.46 -34.83 10.29
CA PRO A 799 10.97 -34.74 11.65
C PRO A 799 10.11 -33.87 12.58
N TYR A 800 9.35 -32.90 12.04
CA TYR A 800 8.60 -31.92 12.81
C TYR A 800 7.09 -32.15 12.66
N ARG A 801 6.52 -32.91 13.60
CA ARG A 801 5.09 -33.22 13.57
C ARG A 801 4.24 -32.00 13.96
N THR A 802 3.66 -31.40 12.91
CA THR A 802 2.55 -30.43 12.85
C THR A 802 2.95 -28.95 12.70
N GLU A 803 2.44 -28.33 11.64
CA GLU A 803 2.53 -26.90 11.31
C GLU A 803 2.13 -25.98 12.49
N ALA A 804 1.29 -26.48 13.41
CA ALA A 804 0.86 -25.79 14.60
C ALA A 804 1.94 -25.67 15.69
N GLU A 805 2.96 -26.53 15.73
CA GLU A 805 4.03 -26.47 16.75
C GLU A 805 5.19 -25.56 16.35
N ILE A 806 5.58 -25.52 15.06
CA ILE A 806 6.61 -24.61 14.54
C ILE A 806 6.12 -23.16 14.60
N THR A 807 4.92 -22.91 14.07
CA THR A 807 4.31 -21.57 14.02
C THR A 807 4.00 -21.03 15.42
N LYS A 808 3.64 -21.90 16.37
CA LYS A 808 3.37 -21.53 17.78
C LYS A 808 4.64 -21.35 18.60
N ARG A 809 5.74 -22.05 18.29
CA ARG A 809 7.04 -21.88 18.97
C ARG A 809 7.81 -20.66 18.47
N LEU A 810 7.72 -20.34 17.18
CA LEU A 810 8.45 -19.21 16.59
C LEU A 810 7.64 -17.89 16.67
N ASN A 811 6.30 -17.93 16.66
CA ASN A 811 5.42 -16.76 16.81
C ASN A 811 5.84 -15.52 15.96
N LEU A 812 6.31 -15.73 14.73
CA LEU A 812 6.84 -14.69 13.85
C LEU A 812 5.73 -14.12 12.99
N THR A 813 5.25 -12.92 13.31
CA THR A 813 4.17 -12.27 12.57
C THR A 813 4.64 -11.42 11.38
N THR A 814 5.94 -11.17 11.19
CA THR A 814 6.47 -10.38 10.05
C THR A 814 8.01 -10.45 9.95
N PRO A 815 8.61 -10.64 8.76
CA PRO A 815 10.05 -10.40 8.56
C PRO A 815 10.36 -8.89 8.52
N TYR A 816 11.39 -8.44 9.24
CA TYR A 816 11.89 -7.06 9.16
C TYR A 816 13.01 -6.98 8.13
N TYR A 817 12.71 -6.44 6.95
CA TYR A 817 13.73 -6.20 5.93
C TYR A 817 14.10 -4.72 5.93
N THR A 818 15.08 -4.35 6.75
CA THR A 818 15.79 -3.08 6.65
C THR A 818 17.21 -3.36 6.17
N PRO A 819 17.82 -2.46 5.36
CA PRO A 819 19.25 -2.53 5.11
C PRO A 819 19.98 -2.54 6.45
N VAL A 820 20.67 -3.64 6.76
CA VAL A 820 21.37 -3.79 8.03
C VAL A 820 22.48 -2.75 8.09
N ARG A 821 22.37 -1.80 9.03
CA ARG A 821 23.40 -0.80 9.25
C ARG A 821 24.25 -1.20 10.43
N TYR A 822 25.55 -1.08 10.21
CA TYR A 822 26.54 -1.38 11.22
C TYR A 822 27.76 -0.52 11.04
N SER A 823 28.49 -0.36 12.12
CA SER A 823 29.80 0.26 12.15
C SER A 823 30.77 -0.62 12.92
N ASP A 824 32.04 -0.57 12.53
CA ASP A 824 33.09 -1.38 13.12
C ASP A 824 33.97 -0.53 14.03
N CYS A 825 34.50 -1.16 15.07
CA CYS A 825 35.66 -0.67 15.78
C CYS A 825 36.67 -1.79 16.03
N MET A 826 37.94 -1.42 16.13
CA MET A 826 39.06 -2.37 16.20
C MET A 826 39.62 -2.40 17.62
N ILE A 827 39.87 -3.60 18.13
CA ILE A 827 40.22 -3.85 19.52
C ILE A 827 41.48 -4.71 19.58
N GLU A 828 42.42 -4.33 20.43
CA GLU A 828 43.60 -5.16 20.72
C GLU A 828 43.34 -6.00 21.98
N VAL A 829 43.32 -7.32 21.83
CA VAL A 829 43.19 -8.24 22.97
C VAL A 829 44.55 -8.76 23.40
N LEU A 830 44.92 -8.48 24.66
CA LEU A 830 46.13 -8.96 25.30
C LEU A 830 45.83 -10.23 26.11
N LYS A 831 46.43 -11.35 25.70
CA LYS A 831 46.23 -12.67 26.26
C LYS A 831 47.45 -13.06 27.10
N ASP A 832 47.30 -13.01 28.43
CA ASP A 832 48.38 -13.31 29.36
C ASP A 832 48.02 -14.50 30.26
N ASP A 833 48.99 -15.38 30.53
CA ASP A 833 48.88 -16.32 31.64
C ASP A 833 49.16 -15.58 32.96
N LYS A 834 48.08 -15.30 33.71
CA LYS A 834 48.16 -14.67 35.02
C LYS A 834 48.06 -15.66 36.17
N ILE A 835 47.99 -16.97 35.89
CA ILE A 835 47.75 -18.01 36.88
C ILE A 835 49.08 -18.70 37.23
N PRO A 836 49.44 -18.84 38.52
CA PRO A 836 50.62 -19.61 38.91
C PRO A 836 50.50 -21.08 38.48
N PRO A 837 51.59 -21.76 38.09
CA PRO A 837 51.54 -23.18 37.72
C PRO A 837 51.01 -24.04 38.88
N VAL A 838 50.00 -24.86 38.59
CA VAL A 838 49.38 -25.79 39.55
C VAL A 838 50.05 -27.16 39.46
N VAL A 839 50.57 -27.66 40.57
CA VAL A 839 51.05 -29.04 40.68
C VAL A 839 49.84 -29.95 40.91
N ILE A 840 49.41 -30.66 39.86
CA ILE A 840 48.38 -31.70 39.97
C ILE A 840 49.08 -33.00 40.38
N ALA A 841 48.86 -33.46 41.61
CA ALA A 841 49.24 -34.80 42.00
C ALA A 841 48.52 -35.81 41.08
N PRO A 842 49.18 -36.89 40.63
CA PRO A 842 48.55 -37.88 39.76
C PRO A 842 47.25 -38.39 40.38
N GLU A 843 46.25 -38.70 39.56
CA GLU A 843 44.99 -39.29 40.04
C GLU A 843 45.28 -40.51 40.91
N ASP A 844 44.51 -40.66 42.00
CA ASP A 844 44.53 -41.89 42.79
C ASP A 844 44.15 -43.06 41.86
N ILE A 845 45.15 -43.83 41.44
CA ILE A 845 44.90 -45.06 40.70
C ILE A 845 44.27 -46.03 41.69
N THR A 846 42.97 -46.28 41.56
CA THR A 846 42.34 -47.43 42.22
C THR A 846 42.77 -48.69 41.47
N VAL A 847 43.88 -49.27 41.89
CA VAL A 847 44.28 -50.61 41.48
C VAL A 847 43.44 -51.59 42.29
N TYR A 848 42.46 -52.20 41.63
CA TYR A 848 41.85 -53.42 42.14
C TYR A 848 42.97 -54.46 42.36
N CYS A 849 43.17 -54.93 43.59
CA CYS A 849 44.14 -55.98 43.93
C CYS A 849 43.77 -57.37 43.40
N ASP A 850 42.86 -57.45 42.43
CA ASP A 850 42.48 -58.62 41.68
C ASP A 850 42.64 -58.35 40.17
N GLY A 851 43.90 -58.29 39.73
CA GLY A 851 44.38 -58.75 38.42
C GLY A 851 43.75 -58.11 37.18
N VAL A 852 44.48 -57.19 36.54
CA VAL A 852 44.28 -56.90 35.11
C VAL A 852 45.34 -57.64 34.29
N PRO A 853 44.98 -58.71 33.54
CA PRO A 853 45.84 -59.31 32.54
C PRO A 853 45.75 -58.55 31.21
N TYR A 854 46.86 -58.41 30.49
CA TYR A 854 46.80 -58.15 29.05
C TYR A 854 47.68 -59.13 28.26
N TRP A 855 47.30 -59.29 26.99
CA TRP A 855 47.95 -60.18 26.02
C TRP A 855 49.26 -59.53 25.58
N TRP A 856 50.40 -60.20 25.76
CA TRP A 856 51.68 -59.73 25.24
C TRP A 856 52.33 -60.75 24.33
N GLU A 857 53.13 -60.27 23.37
CA GLU A 857 53.87 -61.07 22.40
C GLU A 857 55.29 -60.52 22.29
N LEU A 858 56.29 -61.37 22.49
CA LEU A 858 57.71 -60.99 22.46
C LEU A 858 58.46 -61.86 21.45
N THR A 859 59.06 -61.25 20.44
CA THR A 859 59.85 -61.93 19.41
C THR A 859 61.32 -61.62 19.58
N LYS A 860 62.17 -62.64 19.77
CA LYS A 860 63.63 -62.48 19.76
C LYS A 860 64.33 -63.46 18.81
N PRO A 861 65.40 -63.04 18.13
CA PRO A 861 66.27 -63.93 17.38
C PRO A 861 67.15 -64.76 18.32
N TYR A 862 67.34 -66.03 18.00
CA TYR A 862 68.32 -66.86 18.70
C TYR A 862 69.75 -66.40 18.40
N ALA A 863 70.65 -66.61 19.36
CA ALA A 863 72.08 -66.35 19.18
C ALA A 863 72.61 -67.12 17.96
N GLY A 864 73.00 -66.38 16.91
CA GLY A 864 73.35 -66.92 15.58
C GLY A 864 72.48 -66.40 14.43
N GLY A 865 71.42 -65.63 14.70
CA GLY A 865 70.82 -64.69 13.75
C GLY A 865 69.98 -65.27 12.60
N THR A 866 69.66 -66.57 12.58
CA THR A 866 68.91 -67.18 11.45
C THR A 866 67.56 -67.81 11.81
N LYS A 867 67.12 -67.76 13.08
CA LYS A 867 65.73 -68.06 13.48
C LYS A 867 65.25 -67.19 14.64
N THR A 868 64.00 -66.76 14.60
CA THR A 868 63.28 -66.00 15.65
C THR A 868 62.25 -66.88 16.33
N ALA A 869 62.12 -66.76 17.66
CA ALA A 869 61.00 -67.33 18.41
C ALA A 869 60.11 -66.22 18.95
N THR A 870 58.81 -66.43 18.83
CA THR A 870 57.78 -65.54 19.33
C THR A 870 57.04 -66.25 20.46
N VAL A 871 56.99 -65.64 21.63
CA VAL A 871 56.26 -66.17 22.80
C VAL A 871 55.11 -65.22 23.12
N LYS A 872 53.91 -65.78 23.27
CA LYS A 872 52.71 -65.05 23.71
C LYS A 872 52.27 -65.55 25.08
N GLY A 873 51.77 -64.66 25.94
CA GLY A 873 51.29 -65.02 27.27
C GLY A 873 50.11 -64.17 27.76
N HIS A 874 49.35 -64.73 28.71
CA HIS A 874 48.24 -64.08 29.44
C HIS A 874 48.42 -64.25 30.94
N GLY A 875 48.40 -63.14 31.67
CA GLY A 875 48.37 -63.14 33.13
C GLY A 875 49.50 -62.34 33.79
N ALA A 876 49.26 -61.90 35.02
CA ALA A 876 50.22 -61.26 35.90
C ALA A 876 51.09 -62.33 36.59
N SER A 877 52.41 -62.23 36.45
CA SER A 877 53.38 -63.09 37.12
C SER A 877 54.24 -62.24 38.03
N PHE A 878 54.07 -62.35 39.35
CA PHE A 878 55.00 -61.83 40.35
C PHE A 878 55.54 -62.99 41.19
N THR A 879 56.62 -63.60 40.73
CA THR A 879 57.47 -64.46 41.56
C THR A 879 58.89 -63.94 41.44
N HIS A 880 59.41 -63.37 42.53
CA HIS A 880 60.82 -63.09 42.72
C HIS A 880 61.38 -64.30 43.51
N ASP A 881 61.98 -65.28 42.83
CA ASP A 881 62.90 -66.20 43.50
C ASP A 881 64.31 -65.63 43.30
N VAL A 882 64.93 -65.26 44.43
CA VAL A 882 66.21 -64.55 44.54
C VAL A 882 67.35 -65.54 44.36
N CYS A 883 68.28 -65.30 43.43
CA CYS A 883 69.59 -65.94 43.48
C CYS A 883 70.41 -65.29 44.60
N GLU A 884 71.05 -66.08 45.47
CA GLU A 884 71.86 -65.57 46.58
C GLU A 884 72.93 -64.58 46.10
N GLY A 885 72.74 -63.28 46.36
CA GLY A 885 73.83 -62.32 46.46
C GLY A 885 73.67 -60.97 45.78
N GLU A 886 72.85 -60.78 44.74
CA GLU A 886 72.71 -59.49 44.01
C GLU A 886 71.30 -59.32 43.38
N ASP A 887 70.87 -58.06 43.13
CA ASP A 887 69.56 -57.67 42.56
C ASP A 887 69.48 -57.90 41.02
N ALA A 888 69.34 -59.15 40.58
CA ALA A 888 69.02 -59.49 39.19
C ALA A 888 68.03 -60.66 39.08
N LEU A 889 67.16 -60.63 38.05
CA LEU A 889 66.13 -61.66 37.79
C LEU A 889 66.74 -62.94 37.20
N ALA A 890 66.41 -64.09 37.81
CA ALA A 890 66.64 -65.41 37.23
C ALA A 890 65.41 -65.88 36.44
N THR A 891 65.58 -66.40 35.23
CA THR A 891 64.49 -67.08 34.50
C THR A 891 64.87 -68.53 34.27
N TYR A 892 64.00 -69.46 34.70
CA TYR A 892 64.14 -70.88 34.36
C TYR A 892 64.09 -71.05 32.84
N CYS A 893 65.24 -71.32 32.21
CA CYS A 893 65.29 -71.77 30.82
C CYS A 893 65.07 -73.28 30.78
N ALA A 894 63.82 -73.72 30.65
CA ALA A 894 63.56 -75.08 30.18
C ALA A 894 63.81 -75.12 28.67
N ASP A 895 64.86 -75.82 28.26
CA ASP A 895 65.23 -76.05 26.86
C ASP A 895 64.15 -76.88 26.13
N PRO A 896 63.63 -76.43 24.97
CA PRO A 896 62.71 -77.20 24.15
C PRO A 896 63.49 -78.15 23.25
N TYR A 897 63.88 -79.34 23.74
CA TYR A 897 64.53 -80.31 22.85
C TYR A 897 63.54 -81.34 22.27
N ILE A 898 63.45 -81.27 20.94
CA ILE A 898 63.35 -82.39 19.99
C ILE A 898 61.94 -82.93 19.72
N TYR A 899 61.42 -82.63 18.52
CA TYR A 899 60.60 -83.61 17.81
C TYR A 899 61.50 -84.76 17.35
N PRO A 900 61.11 -86.01 17.56
CA PRO A 900 61.05 -86.87 16.39
C PRO A 900 59.81 -87.77 16.39
N THR A 901 59.25 -87.88 15.19
CA THR A 901 58.43 -88.99 14.72
C THR A 901 58.70 -90.34 15.42
N GLY A 902 57.64 -91.02 15.89
CA GLY A 902 57.67 -92.47 16.14
C GLY A 902 56.97 -92.92 17.42
N TRP A 903 56.16 -93.98 17.28
CA TRP A 903 55.44 -94.69 18.34
C TRP A 903 56.41 -95.34 19.35
N ASN A 904 56.03 -95.39 20.64
CA ASN A 904 55.98 -96.61 21.47
C ASN A 904 55.76 -96.28 22.96
N THR A 905 54.87 -97.09 23.51
CA THR A 905 54.45 -97.41 24.88
C THR A 905 55.43 -97.28 26.06
N SER A 906 54.81 -97.14 27.24
CA SER A 906 55.32 -97.34 28.62
C SER A 906 56.07 -96.16 29.23
N GLY A 907 55.46 -95.53 30.24
CA GLY A 907 55.84 -94.24 30.81
C GLY A 907 56.88 -94.26 31.94
N ALA A 908 57.38 -93.03 32.19
CA ALA A 908 58.49 -92.55 33.04
C ALA A 908 59.89 -92.79 32.41
N PRO A 909 60.96 -91.94 32.58
CA PRO A 909 61.23 -90.95 33.67
C PRO A 909 62.15 -89.70 33.34
N VAL A 910 62.52 -88.93 34.41
CA VAL A 910 63.71 -88.04 34.72
C VAL A 910 63.97 -86.64 34.08
N GLU A 911 64.31 -85.70 34.96
CA GLU A 911 64.67 -84.27 34.85
C GLU A 911 66.10 -83.93 34.37
N ALA A 912 66.27 -82.76 33.74
CA ALA A 912 67.43 -81.86 33.84
C ALA A 912 67.05 -80.44 33.34
N THR A 913 67.32 -79.37 34.11
CA THR A 913 67.24 -77.96 33.66
C THR A 913 68.52 -77.20 34.02
N THR A 914 68.99 -76.33 33.11
CA THR A 914 70.10 -75.36 33.30
C THR A 914 69.51 -73.95 33.22
N VAL A 915 69.87 -73.02 34.12
CA VAL A 915 69.29 -71.66 34.25
C VAL A 915 70.22 -70.59 33.67
N CYS A 916 69.69 -69.53 33.04
CA CYS A 916 70.42 -68.33 32.55
C CYS A 916 69.86 -67.04 33.20
N CYS A 917 70.71 -66.04 33.50
CA CYS A 917 70.33 -64.76 34.16
C CYS A 917 70.49 -63.54 33.22
N VAL A 918 69.72 -62.46 33.44
CA VAL A 918 69.79 -61.18 32.66
C VAL A 918 69.62 -59.95 33.59
N GLU A 919 70.44 -58.90 33.42
CA GLU A 919 70.37 -57.62 34.16
C GLU A 919 69.53 -56.53 33.46
N ILE A 920 68.90 -55.64 34.24
CA ILE A 920 68.28 -54.38 33.78
C ILE A 920 68.77 -53.22 34.68
N PRO A 921 69.15 -52.03 34.16
CA PRO A 921 69.62 -50.90 34.99
C PRO A 921 68.47 -50.13 35.67
N TRP A 922 68.67 -49.75 36.93
CA TRP A 922 67.76 -49.00 37.82
C TRP A 922 68.24 -47.55 38.01
N ASP A 923 67.33 -46.56 38.12
CA ASP A 923 67.62 -45.11 38.15
C ASP A 923 67.31 -44.39 39.48
N GLY A 924 67.07 -45.12 40.57
CA GLY A 924 67.32 -44.61 41.94
C GLY A 924 66.25 -43.67 42.56
N GLY A 925 65.04 -44.16 42.79
CA GLY A 925 64.03 -43.51 43.64
C GLY A 925 63.53 -44.40 44.79
N ASP A 926 63.40 -43.81 45.98
CA ASP A 926 63.23 -44.45 47.30
C ASP A 926 61.82 -45.05 47.54
N TYR A 927 61.76 -46.33 47.97
CA TYR A 927 60.95 -46.92 49.07
C TYR A 927 60.93 -48.46 48.92
N GLY A 928 61.51 -49.18 49.88
CA GLY A 928 61.39 -50.64 50.01
C GLY A 928 60.53 -51.02 51.21
N TYR A 929 59.88 -52.19 51.19
CA TYR A 929 59.28 -52.80 52.39
C TYR A 929 59.31 -54.34 52.38
N TYR A 930 59.51 -54.90 53.59
CA TYR A 930 59.64 -56.32 53.96
C TYR A 930 58.27 -56.93 54.33
N GLY A 931 57.99 -58.16 53.87
CA GLY A 931 56.86 -58.97 54.33
C GLY A 931 57.33 -60.25 55.03
N GLY A 932 56.91 -60.44 56.29
CA GLY A 932 57.09 -61.68 57.05
C GLY A 932 55.86 -62.59 56.94
N SER A 933 56.10 -63.90 56.84
CA SER A 933 55.11 -64.95 56.56
C SER A 933 54.01 -65.08 57.62
N VAL A 934 52.77 -65.37 57.18
CA VAL A 934 51.73 -65.97 58.02
C VAL A 934 51.39 -67.34 57.44
N CYS A 935 51.39 -68.32 58.34
CA CYS A 935 51.16 -69.74 58.11
C CYS A 935 49.96 -70.01 57.20
N GLY A 936 50.20 -70.93 56.26
CA GLY A 936 49.31 -71.25 55.17
C GLY A 936 48.07 -72.07 55.51
N GLU A 937 47.28 -72.14 54.44
CA GLU A 937 46.22 -73.07 54.09
C GLU A 937 46.23 -74.41 54.84
N SER A 938 45.07 -74.82 55.36
CA SER A 938 44.55 -76.12 54.94
C SER A 938 43.05 -76.24 55.16
N THR A 939 42.48 -76.95 54.20
CA THR A 939 41.16 -77.54 54.09
C THR A 939 40.67 -78.31 55.32
N TYR A 940 39.35 -78.47 55.41
CA TYR A 940 38.58 -79.40 56.25
C TYR A 940 38.20 -78.98 57.68
N ALA A 941 36.87 -78.92 57.86
CA ALA A 941 36.05 -79.16 59.06
C ALA A 941 36.73 -79.25 60.44
N GLY A 942 36.37 -78.33 61.32
CA GLY A 942 36.57 -78.42 62.78
C GLY A 942 37.38 -77.26 63.32
N GLY A 943 36.80 -76.48 64.23
CA GLY A 943 37.47 -75.31 64.82
C GLY A 943 38.70 -75.65 65.67
N VAL A 944 39.55 -74.65 65.92
CA VAL A 944 39.69 -73.92 67.20
C VAL A 944 40.98 -73.07 67.17
N ASN A 945 40.81 -71.80 67.57
CA ASN A 945 41.68 -70.78 68.17
C ASN A 945 43.18 -70.64 67.85
N CYS A 946 43.52 -69.42 67.42
CA CYS A 946 44.75 -68.72 67.78
C CYS A 946 44.46 -67.65 68.86
N ASP A 947 44.22 -68.09 70.10
CA ASP A 947 44.23 -67.24 71.29
C ASP A 947 45.44 -67.65 72.14
N GLU A 948 46.61 -67.06 71.92
CA GLU A 948 47.70 -66.99 72.94
C GLU A 948 48.94 -66.21 72.42
N TYR A 949 48.80 -64.95 71.99
CA TYR A 949 49.97 -64.05 71.85
C TYR A 949 49.67 -62.58 72.21
N SER A 950 48.77 -62.37 73.18
CA SER A 950 48.42 -61.05 73.72
C SER A 950 49.12 -60.76 75.06
N TYR A 951 50.46 -60.74 75.10
CA TYR A 951 51.17 -60.19 76.28
C TYR A 951 52.43 -59.35 76.01
N TRP A 952 52.80 -59.03 74.75
CA TRP A 952 54.04 -58.28 74.44
C TRP A 952 53.92 -57.07 73.49
N TYR A 953 52.71 -56.58 73.17
CA TYR A 953 52.50 -55.39 72.33
C TYR A 953 51.80 -54.23 73.06
N LYS A 954 52.03 -54.08 74.37
CA LYS A 954 51.41 -53.03 75.19
C LYS A 954 52.15 -51.69 75.20
N ASP A 955 53.31 -51.54 74.55
CA ASP A 955 54.15 -50.33 74.65
C ASP A 955 54.68 -49.76 73.32
N HIS A 956 54.16 -50.18 72.16
CA HIS A 956 54.50 -49.53 70.87
C HIS A 956 53.21 -49.32 70.07
N ASN A 957 52.86 -48.05 69.88
CA ASN A 957 51.63 -47.58 69.23
C ASN A 957 51.67 -47.79 67.71
N TRP A 958 51.83 -49.05 67.28
CA TRP A 958 51.87 -49.47 65.89
C TRP A 958 50.80 -50.54 65.66
N GLN A 959 49.77 -50.19 64.89
CA GLN A 959 48.89 -51.17 64.24
C GLN A 959 48.88 -50.89 62.73
N PRO A 960 48.99 -51.93 61.89
CA PRO A 960 48.89 -51.81 60.44
C PRO A 960 47.46 -51.39 60.06
N ILE A 961 47.34 -50.30 59.30
CA ILE A 961 46.05 -49.84 58.77
C ILE A 961 45.68 -50.73 57.59
N TYR A 962 44.70 -51.61 57.79
CA TYR A 962 43.82 -52.11 56.74
C TYR A 962 42.55 -51.26 56.72
N CYS A 963 42.19 -50.82 55.52
CA CYS A 963 40.97 -50.14 55.04
C CYS A 963 39.81 -49.92 56.03
N ARG A 964 39.44 -48.65 56.26
CA ARG A 964 38.06 -48.26 56.58
C ARG A 964 37.64 -47.03 55.76
N LEU A 965 36.56 -47.21 54.99
CA LEU A 965 35.74 -46.10 54.47
C LEU A 965 35.01 -45.40 55.63
N TRP A 966 34.61 -44.15 55.37
CA TRP A 966 33.69 -43.26 56.10
C TRP A 966 34.31 -42.20 57.02
N LEU A 967 34.35 -40.96 56.51
CA LEU A 967 34.05 -39.77 57.28
C LEU A 967 33.24 -38.79 56.41
N MET A 968 32.01 -38.51 56.87
CA MET A 968 31.13 -37.46 56.36
C MET A 968 31.63 -36.11 56.87
N LEU A 969 31.72 -35.14 55.98
CA LEU A 969 31.99 -33.73 56.28
C LEU A 969 30.76 -33.09 56.94
N ASP A 970 30.98 -32.27 57.98
CA ASP A 970 29.94 -31.46 58.62
C ASP A 970 30.18 -29.94 58.45
N LYS A 971 29.23 -29.16 58.96
CA LYS A 971 28.96 -27.72 58.74
C LYS A 971 30.14 -26.74 58.99
N TYR A 972 31.30 -27.17 59.46
CA TYR A 972 32.40 -26.26 59.82
C TYR A 972 33.74 -26.44 59.09
N ASP A 973 33.85 -27.35 58.11
CA ASP A 973 35.13 -27.61 57.41
C ASP A 973 35.26 -26.93 56.04
N ASN A 974 35.21 -25.59 56.05
CA ASN A 974 35.73 -24.74 54.97
C ASN A 974 36.44 -23.50 55.56
N PRO A 975 37.74 -23.24 55.29
CA PRO A 975 38.34 -21.94 55.57
C PRO A 975 38.13 -20.90 54.46
N ASP A 976 37.71 -21.28 53.25
CA ASP A 976 37.52 -20.36 52.12
C ASP A 976 36.10 -20.57 51.56
N GLY A 977 35.10 -20.21 52.36
CA GLY A 977 33.69 -20.16 51.97
C GLY A 977 33.47 -19.49 50.61
N GLY A 978 33.22 -20.31 49.59
CA GLY A 978 32.83 -19.90 48.23
C GLY A 978 33.81 -20.37 47.19
#